data_AF-A0A7X3PIF4-F1
#
_entry.id   AF-A0A7X3PIF4-F1
#
_cell.length_a   1.000
_cell.length_b   1.000
_cell.length_c   1.000
_cell.angle_alpha   90.00
_cell.angle_beta   90.00
_cell.angle_gamma   90.00
#
_symmetry.space_group_name_H-M   'P 1'
#
loop_
_entity.id
_entity.type
_entity.pdbx_description
1 polymer ?
#
loop_
_entity_poly.entity_id
_entity_poly.type
_entity_poly.pdbx_seq_one_letter_code
_entity_poly.pdbx_strand_id
1 'polypeptide(L)'
;MSTRSHRSGPKVGLSLPLVVFACALLGACGDGAAPRDYTAEELQAAKAELRDHARLRTFEAGKLFGDEWVARAPDDAELRGLYAYQLAGWGLSKEVREQADAILAEDPENPWGIYAKAYAHLLDREAKLAVETVREAWEASPQPEFAFLYLRALAQADFNAARELLASFDEETRAWPEVLRMKGRIESQARYALDDPTWADTSSATFTELIERFPNHVSGYTWLANEAYNARRMDEWTTLMETALELAPGSGDVRSQHWRGLWQSELLPAEERQAAVEASMAAYREASPETLEGLQAMASMYRQMEDEERAAELEARIVESDPASYHAMTVYVGETRRVGRKSFEIYQEHGEDSPEYRAHLEVMREAAYRYLERPLYNDVFTGGVYLDLYSALEAMDPIPAEELAEAIRGLAKYERLNPHFTFGLAPLAMVDHTPYPLEAVDIVREGMPVVLERLNESRDRYDTEGEWDQALRYYLGGIYDVIGWAYFKAGRTDDGRHTLERALAINDRNQDARHHAGQVYEQLAAEAEDAGDAEAVIEWLDRAEDSYIAGFGATRGENPNEAALEALYESRNGSRDGIEEYLATLDERDRIRRRERILESRVEAAGTYEPFTLARLDGEMVDSAELDGKIAVLHFWGTWCGPCVVEMPEYQKFDERYRDDAEVAVLSISNDRTNDVIEEYLAKNDFDFTVLVDDDYVTRAGVSAWPTTWFVDRKGYIRFVKIGTALKLDEEFSWRVEALREEATGSP
;
A
#
# COMPACT_ATOMS: atom_id res chain seq x y z
N MET A 1 -53.38 -16.44 -55.17
CA MET A 1 -52.97 -17.73 -55.79
C MET A 1 -51.77 -18.24 -55.00
N SER A 2 -52.02 -19.13 -54.03
CA SER A 2 -51.61 -20.56 -54.03
C SER A 2 -50.15 -20.74 -53.58
N THR A 3 -49.74 -21.55 -52.61
CA THR A 3 -50.33 -22.49 -51.62
C THR A 3 -49.18 -22.93 -50.67
N ARG A 4 -49.52 -23.49 -49.49
CA ARG A 4 -48.73 -24.43 -48.63
C ARG A 4 -47.56 -23.81 -47.82
N SER A 5 -47.21 -24.29 -46.62
CA SER A 5 -47.56 -25.53 -45.91
C SER A 5 -47.44 -25.37 -44.38
N HIS A 6 -48.30 -26.08 -43.65
CA HIS A 6 -48.11 -26.44 -42.24
C HIS A 6 -46.89 -27.35 -42.04
N ARG A 7 -46.20 -27.23 -40.90
CA ARG A 7 -45.94 -28.37 -40.00
C ARG A 7 -45.52 -27.94 -38.59
N SER A 8 -46.11 -28.66 -37.65
CA SER A 8 -46.05 -28.67 -36.18
C SER A 8 -44.70 -29.11 -35.58
N GLY A 9 -44.39 -28.61 -34.38
CA GLY A 9 -43.41 -29.16 -33.42
C GLY A 9 -43.49 -28.41 -32.07
N PRO A 10 -43.25 -29.04 -30.90
CA PRO A 10 -44.04 -28.81 -29.69
C PRO A 10 -43.54 -27.70 -28.76
N LYS A 11 -44.49 -27.15 -28.00
CA LYS A 11 -44.30 -26.25 -26.86
C LYS A 11 -43.68 -27.02 -25.68
N VAL A 12 -42.62 -26.47 -25.10
CA VAL A 12 -42.26 -26.66 -23.70
C VAL A 12 -42.22 -25.26 -23.09
N GLY A 13 -43.10 -25.04 -22.12
CA GLY A 13 -43.18 -23.76 -21.41
C GLY A 13 -42.17 -23.73 -20.28
N LEU A 14 -41.36 -22.68 -20.25
CA LEU A 14 -40.76 -22.17 -19.02
C LEU A 14 -41.50 -20.86 -18.69
N SER A 15 -42.21 -20.86 -17.57
CA SER A 15 -42.72 -19.67 -16.92
C SER A 15 -41.87 -19.42 -15.68
N LEU A 16 -40.91 -18.50 -15.78
CA LEU A 16 -40.41 -17.76 -14.61
C LEU A 16 -41.46 -16.68 -14.27
N PRO A 17 -41.81 -16.46 -12.99
CA PRO A 17 -42.39 -15.20 -12.58
C PRO A 17 -41.30 -14.26 -12.08
N LEU A 18 -41.16 -13.12 -12.78
CA LEU A 18 -40.62 -11.89 -12.19
C LEU A 18 -41.45 -11.53 -10.95
N VAL A 19 -40.80 -11.33 -9.81
CA VAL A 19 -41.38 -10.61 -8.67
C VAL A 19 -40.73 -9.24 -8.60
N VAL A 20 -41.51 -8.22 -8.89
CA VAL A 20 -41.18 -6.80 -8.73
C VAL A 20 -41.85 -6.29 -7.45
N PHE A 21 -41.08 -5.55 -6.67
CA PHE A 21 -41.44 -4.81 -5.46
C PHE A 21 -42.62 -3.84 -5.64
N ALA A 22 -43.52 -3.77 -4.65
CA ALA A 22 -44.28 -2.55 -4.33
C ALA A 22 -44.83 -2.58 -2.88
N CYS A 23 -44.50 -1.56 -2.10
CA CYS A 23 -44.91 -1.34 -0.71
C CYS A 23 -46.33 -0.76 -0.53
N ALA A 24 -46.91 -1.13 0.61
CA ALA A 24 -47.80 -0.38 1.51
C ALA A 24 -49.22 0.05 1.06
N LEU A 25 -50.24 -0.50 1.74
CA LEU A 25 -51.23 0.22 2.57
C LEU A 25 -52.38 -0.73 2.99
N LEU A 26 -52.52 -0.96 4.29
CA LEU A 26 -53.75 -0.84 5.11
C LEU A 26 -53.59 -1.63 6.41
N GLY A 27 -53.70 -0.92 7.53
CA GLY A 27 -53.60 -1.48 8.87
C GLY A 27 -54.80 -2.34 9.24
N ALA A 28 -54.50 -3.46 9.90
CA ALA A 28 -55.34 -4.08 10.90
C ALA A 28 -54.42 -4.87 11.84
N CYS A 29 -54.33 -4.43 13.11
CA CYS A 29 -53.71 -5.22 14.17
C CYS A 29 -54.45 -6.56 14.32
N GLY A 30 -53.68 -7.63 14.27
CA GLY A 30 -54.07 -8.96 14.71
C GLY A 30 -52.80 -9.77 14.87
N ASP A 31 -52.45 -10.09 16.12
CA ASP A 31 -51.39 -11.04 16.46
C ASP A 31 -51.60 -12.33 15.67
N GLY A 32 -50.74 -12.53 14.69
CA GLY A 32 -50.81 -13.61 13.73
C GLY A 32 -49.63 -13.48 12.80
N ALA A 33 -48.44 -13.79 13.32
CA ALA A 33 -47.27 -14.02 12.48
C ALA A 33 -47.70 -14.90 11.31
N ALA A 34 -47.47 -14.43 10.08
CA ALA A 34 -47.69 -15.25 8.90
C ALA A 34 -47.00 -16.61 9.14
N PRO A 35 -47.65 -17.74 8.79
CA PRO A 35 -47.06 -19.04 9.03
C PRO A 35 -45.69 -19.10 8.35
N ARG A 36 -44.64 -19.26 9.16
CA ARG A 36 -43.26 -19.47 8.68
C ARG A 36 -43.26 -20.70 7.77
N ASP A 37 -42.68 -20.59 6.57
CA ASP A 37 -42.58 -21.68 5.59
C ASP A 37 -41.42 -22.65 5.92
N TYR A 38 -41.22 -22.90 7.21
CA TYR A 38 -40.18 -23.76 7.76
C TYR A 38 -40.52 -24.19 9.20
N THR A 39 -40.01 -25.34 9.59
CA THR A 39 -40.09 -25.91 10.94
C THR A 39 -38.85 -25.54 11.76
N ALA A 40 -38.95 -25.67 13.09
CA ALA A 40 -37.79 -25.47 13.97
C ALA A 40 -36.64 -26.46 13.68
N GLU A 41 -36.97 -27.69 13.26
CA GLU A 41 -35.98 -28.70 12.86
C GLU A 41 -35.25 -28.29 11.58
N GLU A 42 -35.97 -27.79 10.56
CA GLU A 42 -35.36 -27.31 9.33
C GLU A 42 -34.47 -26.08 9.57
N LEU A 43 -34.87 -25.15 10.44
CA LEU A 43 -34.04 -24.01 10.82
C LEU A 43 -32.75 -24.44 11.56
N GLN A 44 -32.85 -25.41 12.46
CA GLN A 44 -31.66 -25.95 13.14
C GLN A 44 -30.74 -26.71 12.17
N ALA A 45 -31.31 -27.45 11.22
CA ALA A 45 -30.53 -28.07 10.15
C ALA A 45 -29.80 -27.02 9.30
N ALA A 46 -30.45 -25.90 8.97
CA ALA A 46 -29.81 -24.82 8.22
C ALA A 46 -28.63 -24.18 8.95
N LYS A 47 -28.77 -23.95 10.26
CA LYS A 47 -27.67 -23.45 11.12
C LYS A 47 -26.51 -24.45 11.18
N ALA A 48 -26.79 -25.75 11.21
CA ALA A 48 -25.76 -26.78 11.15
C ALA A 48 -25.06 -26.80 9.78
N GLU A 49 -25.81 -26.66 8.69
CA GLU A 49 -25.28 -26.63 7.32
C GLU A 49 -24.35 -25.44 7.07
N LEU A 50 -24.67 -24.24 7.58
CA LEU A 50 -23.74 -23.10 7.55
C LEU A 50 -22.44 -23.39 8.32
N ARG A 51 -22.51 -24.06 9.47
CA ARG A 51 -21.30 -24.47 10.21
C ARG A 51 -20.47 -25.49 9.42
N ASP A 52 -21.12 -26.41 8.70
CA ASP A 52 -20.44 -27.38 7.84
C ASP A 52 -19.76 -26.71 6.65
N HIS A 53 -20.40 -25.73 6.01
CA HIS A 53 -19.76 -24.93 4.96
C HIS A 53 -18.50 -24.21 5.45
N ALA A 54 -18.49 -23.72 6.70
CA ALA A 54 -17.29 -23.13 7.29
C ALA A 54 -16.18 -24.16 7.54
N ARG A 55 -16.52 -25.34 8.08
CA ARG A 55 -15.55 -26.43 8.32
C ARG A 55 -14.92 -26.96 7.04
N LEU A 56 -15.72 -27.04 5.97
CA LEU A 56 -15.31 -27.46 4.63
C LEU A 56 -14.70 -26.32 3.80
N ARG A 57 -14.75 -25.08 4.32
CA ARG A 57 -14.28 -23.86 3.63
C ARG A 57 -14.91 -23.70 2.24
N THR A 58 -16.20 -24.00 2.14
CA THR A 58 -17.01 -23.80 0.93
C THR A 58 -17.87 -22.54 1.10
N PHE A 59 -17.21 -21.40 1.31
CA PHE A 59 -17.87 -20.15 1.72
C PHE A 59 -18.86 -19.62 0.68
N GLU A 60 -18.62 -19.83 -0.61
CA GLU A 60 -19.57 -19.44 -1.66
C GLU A 60 -20.84 -20.30 -1.66
N ALA A 61 -20.70 -21.61 -1.50
CA ALA A 61 -21.87 -22.48 -1.31
C ALA A 61 -22.65 -22.08 -0.04
N GLY A 62 -21.93 -21.81 1.04
CA GLY A 62 -22.50 -21.27 2.28
C GLY A 62 -23.15 -19.91 2.10
N LYS A 63 -22.66 -19.08 1.17
CA LYS A 63 -23.27 -17.81 0.83
C LYS A 63 -24.60 -18.01 0.12
N LEU A 64 -24.62 -18.79 -0.95
CA LEU A 64 -25.85 -19.08 -1.71
C LEU A 64 -26.92 -19.72 -0.82
N PHE A 65 -26.51 -20.64 0.04
CA PHE A 65 -27.37 -21.26 1.03
C PHE A 65 -27.90 -20.24 2.06
N GLY A 66 -27.01 -19.38 2.57
CA GLY A 66 -27.35 -18.31 3.51
C GLY A 66 -28.31 -17.27 2.93
N ASP A 67 -28.14 -16.88 1.67
CA ASP A 67 -29.05 -15.98 0.95
C ASP A 67 -30.48 -16.54 0.93
N GLU A 68 -30.64 -17.82 0.60
CA GLU A 68 -31.94 -18.49 0.61
C GLU A 68 -32.54 -18.52 2.03
N TRP A 69 -31.76 -18.91 3.02
CA TRP A 69 -32.26 -19.12 4.38
C TRP A 69 -32.54 -17.83 5.13
N VAL A 70 -31.74 -16.78 4.96
CA VAL A 70 -32.02 -15.47 5.54
C VAL A 70 -33.26 -14.85 4.90
N ALA A 71 -33.53 -15.11 3.62
CA ALA A 71 -34.80 -14.69 3.00
C ALA A 71 -36.01 -15.45 3.60
N ARG A 72 -35.85 -16.72 3.99
CA ARG A 72 -36.90 -17.53 4.62
C ARG A 72 -37.10 -17.21 6.10
N ALA A 73 -36.03 -16.96 6.84
CA ALA A 73 -36.03 -16.71 8.28
C ALA A 73 -35.28 -15.39 8.63
N PRO A 74 -35.78 -14.23 8.17
CA PRO A 74 -35.09 -12.96 8.30
C PRO A 74 -34.95 -12.45 9.73
N ASP A 75 -35.70 -13.00 10.69
CA ASP A 75 -35.68 -12.54 12.09
C ASP A 75 -34.78 -13.40 12.99
N ASP A 76 -34.13 -14.45 12.46
CA ASP A 76 -33.25 -15.31 13.27
C ASP A 76 -31.81 -14.78 13.31
N ALA A 77 -31.45 -14.20 14.46
CA ALA A 77 -30.15 -13.56 14.65
C ALA A 77 -28.96 -14.53 14.55
N GLU A 78 -29.08 -15.76 15.06
CA GLU A 78 -28.03 -16.78 14.96
C GLU A 78 -27.78 -17.19 13.51
N LEU A 79 -28.84 -17.42 12.73
CA LEU A 79 -28.74 -17.75 11.31
C LEU A 79 -28.02 -16.63 10.54
N ARG A 80 -28.40 -15.37 10.78
CA ARG A 80 -27.73 -14.21 10.17
C ARG A 80 -26.28 -14.07 10.60
N GLY A 81 -25.97 -14.33 11.88
CA GLY A 81 -24.60 -14.30 12.38
C GLY A 81 -23.72 -15.40 11.77
N LEU A 82 -24.25 -16.62 11.63
CA LEU A 82 -23.57 -17.71 10.93
C LEU A 82 -23.40 -17.41 9.43
N TYR A 83 -24.39 -16.76 8.81
CA TYR A 83 -24.30 -16.28 7.44
C TYR A 83 -23.22 -15.19 7.29
N ALA A 84 -23.14 -14.25 8.23
CA ALA A 84 -22.10 -13.23 8.27
C ALA A 84 -20.69 -13.86 8.35
N TYR A 85 -20.52 -15.01 9.01
CA TYR A 85 -19.24 -15.74 8.95
C TYR A 85 -18.94 -16.28 7.55
N GLN A 86 -19.92 -16.78 6.79
CA GLN A 86 -19.70 -17.21 5.41
C GLN A 86 -19.26 -16.04 4.54
N LEU A 87 -19.98 -14.93 4.63
CA LEU A 87 -19.65 -13.68 3.95
C LEU A 87 -18.26 -13.16 4.33
N ALA A 88 -17.88 -13.26 5.62
CA ALA A 88 -16.58 -12.85 6.11
C ALA A 88 -15.44 -13.78 5.69
N GLY A 89 -15.70 -15.08 5.57
CA GLY A 89 -14.78 -16.03 4.93
C GLY A 89 -14.47 -15.65 3.48
N TRP A 90 -15.38 -14.91 2.85
CA TRP A 90 -15.29 -14.42 1.48
C TRP A 90 -14.78 -12.97 1.36
N GLY A 91 -14.70 -12.23 2.47
CA GLY A 91 -14.26 -10.82 2.46
C GLY A 91 -15.34 -9.80 2.07
N LEU A 92 -16.62 -10.18 2.11
CA LEU A 92 -17.78 -9.32 1.80
C LEU A 92 -18.14 -8.39 2.97
N SER A 93 -17.30 -7.40 3.25
CA SER A 93 -17.48 -6.50 4.41
C SER A 93 -18.84 -5.79 4.44
N LYS A 94 -19.33 -5.36 3.27
CA LYS A 94 -20.62 -4.67 3.15
C LYS A 94 -21.79 -5.58 3.55
N GLU A 95 -21.84 -6.77 2.97
CA GLU A 95 -22.90 -7.75 3.22
C GLU A 95 -22.87 -8.24 4.67
N VAL A 96 -21.68 -8.35 5.26
CA VAL A 96 -21.50 -8.61 6.70
C VAL A 96 -22.12 -7.50 7.54
N ARG A 97 -21.86 -6.22 7.21
CA ARG A 97 -22.48 -5.06 7.88
C ARG A 97 -23.99 -5.06 7.74
N GLU A 98 -24.52 -5.37 6.56
CA GLU A 98 -25.96 -5.47 6.33
C GLU A 98 -26.61 -6.53 7.25
N GLN A 99 -25.93 -7.65 7.51
CA GLN A 99 -26.41 -8.64 8.49
C GLN A 99 -26.35 -8.11 9.93
N ALA A 100 -25.27 -7.43 10.29
CA ALA A 100 -25.11 -6.84 11.62
C ALA A 100 -26.19 -5.78 11.89
N ASP A 101 -26.37 -4.83 10.95
CA ASP A 101 -27.33 -3.74 11.05
C ASP A 101 -28.76 -4.27 11.13
N ALA A 102 -29.10 -5.32 10.37
CA ALA A 102 -30.42 -5.94 10.42
C ALA A 102 -30.74 -6.51 11.81
N ILE A 103 -29.77 -7.15 12.48
CA ILE A 103 -29.96 -7.69 13.84
C ILE A 103 -30.01 -6.54 14.86
N LEU A 104 -29.06 -5.61 14.80
CA LEU A 104 -28.88 -4.55 15.79
C LEU A 104 -29.96 -3.46 15.73
N ALA A 105 -30.63 -3.30 14.58
CA ALA A 105 -31.79 -2.41 14.46
C ALA A 105 -32.99 -2.89 15.29
N GLU A 106 -33.12 -4.21 15.51
CA GLU A 106 -34.18 -4.81 16.34
C GLU A 106 -33.75 -4.87 17.81
N ASP A 107 -32.51 -5.30 18.07
CA ASP A 107 -31.95 -5.46 19.40
C ASP A 107 -30.47 -5.02 19.41
N PRO A 108 -30.16 -3.79 19.86
CA PRO A 108 -28.80 -3.26 19.88
C PRO A 108 -27.82 -4.04 20.77
N GLU A 109 -28.32 -4.83 21.73
CA GLU A 109 -27.48 -5.64 22.63
C GLU A 109 -27.39 -7.11 22.18
N ASN A 110 -27.93 -7.44 21.00
CA ASN A 110 -27.96 -8.81 20.50
C ASN A 110 -26.54 -9.34 20.24
N PRO A 111 -26.10 -10.44 20.91
CA PRO A 111 -24.73 -10.94 20.77
C PRO A 111 -24.36 -11.35 19.33
N TRP A 112 -25.31 -11.84 18.53
CA TRP A 112 -25.04 -12.22 17.14
C TRP A 112 -24.92 -11.02 16.20
N GLY A 113 -25.62 -9.92 16.50
CA GLY A 113 -25.46 -8.64 15.80
C GLY A 113 -24.09 -8.03 16.08
N ILE A 114 -23.67 -8.03 17.35
CA ILE A 114 -22.34 -7.58 17.78
C ILE A 114 -21.24 -8.46 17.16
N TYR A 115 -21.45 -9.78 17.11
CA TYR A 115 -20.55 -10.74 16.44
C TYR A 115 -20.37 -10.43 14.94
N ALA A 116 -21.47 -10.20 14.21
CA ALA A 116 -21.39 -9.84 12.80
C ALA A 116 -20.68 -8.49 12.60
N LYS A 117 -20.95 -7.50 13.45
CA LYS A 117 -20.26 -6.20 13.44
C LYS A 117 -18.75 -6.35 13.67
N ALA A 118 -18.33 -7.21 14.59
CA ALA A 118 -16.92 -7.47 14.85
C ALA A 118 -16.20 -8.09 13.62
N TYR A 119 -16.88 -8.93 12.83
CA TYR A 119 -16.32 -9.38 11.55
C TYR A 119 -16.12 -8.26 10.55
N ALA A 120 -17.07 -7.33 10.43
CA ALA A 120 -16.93 -6.16 9.56
C ALA A 120 -15.68 -5.35 9.93
N HIS A 121 -15.48 -5.06 11.22
CA HIS A 121 -14.28 -4.39 11.72
C HIS A 121 -12.98 -5.14 11.34
N LEU A 122 -12.96 -6.48 11.42
CA LEU A 122 -11.78 -7.26 10.98
C LEU A 122 -11.52 -7.14 9.48
N LEU A 123 -12.56 -7.15 8.65
CA LEU A 123 -12.40 -6.99 7.20
C LEU A 123 -11.95 -5.58 6.82
N ASP A 124 -12.39 -4.59 7.59
CA ASP A 124 -12.01 -3.19 7.43
C ASP A 124 -10.63 -2.86 8.06
N ARG A 125 -9.90 -3.89 8.54
CA ARG A 125 -8.57 -3.83 9.18
C ARG A 125 -8.53 -3.07 10.51
N GLU A 126 -9.65 -2.99 11.21
CA GLU A 126 -9.81 -2.34 12.49
C GLU A 126 -9.70 -3.36 13.65
N ALA A 127 -8.59 -4.10 13.71
CA ALA A 127 -8.46 -5.25 14.61
C ALA A 127 -8.69 -4.92 16.10
N LYS A 128 -8.24 -3.74 16.56
CA LYS A 128 -8.47 -3.29 17.95
C LYS A 128 -9.96 -3.05 18.24
N LEU A 129 -10.67 -2.43 17.31
CA LEU A 129 -12.11 -2.20 17.44
C LEU A 129 -12.90 -3.50 17.36
N ALA A 130 -12.46 -4.44 16.52
CA ALA A 130 -13.02 -5.78 16.46
C ALA A 130 -12.87 -6.52 17.80
N VAL A 131 -11.70 -6.42 18.44
CA VAL A 131 -11.42 -6.98 19.78
C VAL A 131 -12.38 -6.42 20.82
N GLU A 132 -12.55 -5.10 20.86
CA GLU A 132 -13.46 -4.44 21.80
C GLU A 132 -14.92 -4.88 21.56
N THR A 133 -15.35 -4.91 20.30
CA THR A 133 -16.71 -5.27 19.90
C THR A 133 -17.02 -6.74 20.23
N VAL A 134 -16.18 -7.69 19.83
CA VAL A 134 -16.46 -9.13 20.07
C VAL A 134 -16.37 -9.50 21.56
N ARG A 135 -15.57 -8.78 22.35
CA ARG A 135 -15.53 -8.95 23.80
C ARG A 135 -16.91 -8.73 24.43
N GLU A 136 -17.66 -7.73 23.97
CA GLU A 136 -19.02 -7.46 24.45
C GLU A 136 -19.96 -8.66 24.15
N ALA A 137 -19.89 -9.21 22.93
CA ALA A 137 -20.67 -10.40 22.57
C ALA A 137 -20.30 -11.62 23.43
N TRP A 138 -19.00 -11.85 23.66
CA TRP A 138 -18.49 -12.94 24.48
C TRP A 138 -18.92 -12.81 25.95
N GLU A 139 -18.83 -11.62 26.54
CA GLU A 139 -19.23 -11.38 27.93
C GLU A 139 -20.74 -11.49 28.13
N ALA A 140 -21.54 -11.04 27.15
CA ALA A 140 -22.99 -11.15 27.18
C ALA A 140 -23.49 -12.59 26.99
N SER A 141 -22.85 -13.35 26.10
CA SER A 141 -23.24 -14.73 25.80
C SER A 141 -22.03 -15.58 25.39
N PRO A 142 -21.32 -16.20 26.35
CA PRO A 142 -20.17 -17.04 26.04
C PRO A 142 -20.55 -18.21 25.13
N GLN A 143 -20.11 -18.16 23.88
CA GLN A 143 -20.34 -19.19 22.86
C GLN A 143 -19.05 -19.48 22.09
N PRO A 144 -18.80 -20.74 21.67
CA PRO A 144 -17.57 -21.10 20.98
C PRO A 144 -17.30 -20.30 19.68
N GLU A 145 -18.34 -19.92 18.95
CA GLU A 145 -18.25 -19.05 17.78
C GLU A 145 -17.64 -17.68 18.13
N PHE A 146 -18.05 -17.10 19.26
CA PHE A 146 -17.57 -15.80 19.72
C PHE A 146 -16.16 -15.92 20.28
N ALA A 147 -15.86 -17.01 20.99
CA ALA A 147 -14.49 -17.34 21.41
C ALA A 147 -13.52 -17.43 20.23
N PHE A 148 -13.94 -18.11 19.15
CA PHE A 148 -13.16 -18.20 17.92
C PHE A 148 -12.89 -16.81 17.32
N LEU A 149 -13.92 -15.98 17.16
CA LEU A 149 -13.75 -14.63 16.61
C LEU A 149 -12.91 -13.73 17.51
N TYR A 150 -13.06 -13.84 18.83
CA TYR A 150 -12.29 -13.07 19.79
C TYR A 150 -10.80 -13.42 19.72
N LEU A 151 -10.46 -14.72 19.66
CA LEU A 151 -9.09 -15.16 19.42
C LEU A 151 -8.55 -14.69 18.07
N ARG A 152 -9.37 -14.76 17.01
CA ARG A 152 -8.96 -14.29 15.68
C ARG A 152 -8.65 -12.80 15.68
N ALA A 153 -9.46 -11.99 16.36
CA ALA A 153 -9.26 -10.55 16.44
C ALA A 153 -8.00 -10.20 17.26
N LEU A 154 -7.82 -10.85 18.42
CA LEU A 154 -6.63 -10.65 19.25
C LEU A 154 -5.36 -11.13 18.54
N ALA A 155 -5.37 -12.25 17.84
CA ALA A 155 -4.18 -12.73 17.13
C ALA A 155 -3.65 -11.73 16.09
N GLN A 156 -4.51 -10.83 15.58
CA GLN A 156 -4.11 -9.72 14.72
C GLN A 156 -3.72 -8.45 15.49
N ALA A 157 -4.36 -8.17 16.63
CA ALA A 157 -4.16 -6.93 17.38
C ALA A 157 -3.06 -7.02 18.46
N ASP A 158 -3.02 -8.14 19.19
CA ASP A 158 -2.10 -8.44 20.29
C ASP A 158 -1.94 -9.96 20.45
N PHE A 159 -0.85 -10.49 19.91
CA PHE A 159 -0.53 -11.91 19.92
C PHE A 159 -0.43 -12.51 21.34
N ASN A 160 0.12 -11.76 22.31
CA ASN A 160 0.28 -12.27 23.67
C ASN A 160 -1.08 -12.33 24.38
N ALA A 161 -1.91 -11.30 24.22
CA ALA A 161 -3.27 -11.32 24.74
C ALA A 161 -4.11 -12.45 24.14
N ALA A 162 -3.91 -12.80 22.86
CA ALA A 162 -4.58 -13.94 22.24
C ALA A 162 -4.24 -15.28 22.94
N ARG A 163 -2.96 -15.46 23.32
CA ARG A 163 -2.51 -16.66 24.05
C ARG A 163 -3.07 -16.72 25.46
N GLU A 164 -3.09 -15.59 26.16
CA GLU A 164 -3.66 -15.50 27.51
C GLU A 164 -5.16 -15.81 27.49
N LEU A 165 -5.90 -15.23 26.53
CA LEU A 165 -7.32 -15.51 26.33
C LEU A 165 -7.55 -17.00 26.06
N LEU A 166 -6.80 -17.59 25.12
CA LEU A 166 -6.91 -19.01 24.81
C LEU A 166 -6.70 -19.90 26.03
N ALA A 167 -5.73 -19.56 26.89
CA ALA A 167 -5.44 -20.32 28.11
C ALA A 167 -6.53 -20.18 29.18
N SER A 168 -7.32 -19.11 29.13
CA SER A 168 -8.40 -18.83 30.09
C SER A 168 -9.71 -19.57 29.78
N PHE A 169 -9.90 -20.03 28.54
CA PHE A 169 -11.09 -20.79 28.14
C PHE A 169 -11.16 -22.16 28.82
N ASP A 170 -12.38 -22.63 29.10
CA ASP A 170 -12.61 -23.98 29.61
C ASP A 170 -12.25 -25.06 28.56
N GLU A 171 -12.25 -26.33 28.99
CA GLU A 171 -11.87 -27.44 28.13
C GLU A 171 -12.85 -27.65 26.96
N GLU A 172 -14.15 -27.40 27.17
CA GLU A 172 -15.19 -27.57 26.15
C GLU A 172 -15.01 -26.54 25.03
N THR A 173 -14.83 -25.26 25.38
CA THR A 173 -14.59 -24.17 24.45
C THR A 173 -13.27 -24.38 23.69
N ARG A 174 -12.19 -24.79 24.37
CA ARG A 174 -10.90 -25.08 23.71
C ARG A 174 -10.96 -26.29 22.76
N ALA A 175 -11.81 -27.26 23.06
CA ALA A 175 -11.99 -28.45 22.23
C ALA A 175 -12.93 -28.21 21.03
N TRP A 176 -13.60 -27.07 20.95
CA TRP A 176 -14.48 -26.74 19.83
C TRP A 176 -13.68 -26.58 18.53
N PRO A 177 -14.14 -27.11 17.39
CA PRO A 177 -13.33 -27.27 16.18
C PRO A 177 -12.65 -25.99 15.69
N GLU A 178 -13.35 -24.85 15.60
CA GLU A 178 -12.69 -23.63 15.08
C GLU A 178 -11.79 -22.97 16.14
N VAL A 179 -12.06 -23.15 17.44
CA VAL A 179 -11.17 -22.68 18.51
C VAL A 179 -9.90 -23.53 18.52
N LEU A 180 -10.02 -24.85 18.36
CA LEU A 180 -8.90 -25.78 18.24
C LEU A 180 -8.07 -25.48 16.97
N ARG A 181 -8.73 -25.18 15.85
CA ARG A 181 -8.07 -24.65 14.64
C ARG A 181 -7.31 -23.36 14.94
N MET A 182 -7.91 -22.43 15.69
CA MET A 182 -7.28 -21.16 16.01
C MET A 182 -6.10 -21.32 16.97
N LYS A 183 -6.19 -22.24 17.93
CA LYS A 183 -5.07 -22.66 18.78
C LYS A 183 -3.88 -23.10 17.93
N GLY A 184 -4.10 -24.02 16.98
CA GLY A 184 -3.04 -24.46 16.07
C GLY A 184 -2.41 -23.31 15.29
N ARG A 185 -3.21 -22.34 14.82
CA ARG A 185 -2.68 -21.13 14.15
C ARG A 185 -1.87 -20.23 15.07
N ILE A 186 -2.31 -20.01 16.32
CA ILE A 186 -1.58 -19.21 17.31
C ILE A 186 -0.23 -19.88 17.63
N GLU A 187 -0.22 -21.21 17.77
CA GLU A 187 1.00 -21.99 17.97
C GLU A 187 1.94 -21.87 16.76
N SER A 188 1.42 -21.96 15.54
CA SER A 188 2.21 -21.73 14.32
C SER A 188 2.85 -20.33 14.28
N GLN A 189 2.11 -19.30 14.68
CA GLN A 189 2.62 -17.93 14.77
C GLN A 189 3.66 -17.77 15.88
N ALA A 190 3.52 -18.52 16.99
CA ALA A 190 4.46 -18.51 18.11
C ALA A 190 5.88 -18.88 17.71
N ARG A 191 6.03 -19.75 16.70
CA ARG A 191 7.34 -20.10 16.12
C ARG A 191 8.17 -18.87 15.81
N TYR A 192 7.56 -17.87 15.17
CA TYR A 192 8.23 -16.65 14.75
C TYR A 192 8.19 -15.58 15.84
N ALA A 193 7.05 -15.41 16.50
CA ALA A 193 6.87 -14.37 17.51
C ALA A 193 7.73 -14.58 18.77
N LEU A 194 8.09 -15.83 19.08
CA LEU A 194 8.93 -16.18 20.23
C LEU A 194 10.33 -16.68 19.83
N ASP A 195 10.65 -16.72 18.55
CA ASP A 195 11.90 -17.28 18.02
C ASP A 195 12.18 -18.70 18.57
N ASP A 196 11.14 -19.56 18.55
CA ASP A 196 11.22 -20.93 19.06
C ASP A 196 10.64 -21.92 18.04
N PRO A 197 11.50 -22.64 17.28
CA PRO A 197 11.04 -23.53 16.21
C PRO A 197 10.22 -24.72 16.70
N THR A 198 10.27 -25.08 17.99
CA THR A 198 9.54 -26.24 18.54
C THR A 198 8.01 -26.04 18.53
N TRP A 199 7.55 -24.80 18.38
CA TRP A 199 6.13 -24.50 18.18
C TRP A 199 5.57 -25.04 16.87
N ALA A 200 6.41 -25.34 15.87
CA ALA A 200 5.98 -26.04 14.66
C ALA A 200 5.39 -27.42 15.00
N ASP A 201 6.13 -28.22 15.79
CA ASP A 201 5.71 -29.55 16.22
C ASP A 201 4.46 -29.49 17.10
N THR A 202 4.37 -28.48 17.97
CA THR A 202 3.20 -28.25 18.83
C THR A 202 1.96 -27.96 17.99
N SER A 203 2.09 -27.09 16.99
CA SER A 203 1.03 -26.76 16.06
C SER A 203 0.60 -27.98 15.24
N SER A 204 1.55 -28.75 14.69
CA SER A 204 1.27 -30.01 13.98
C SER A 204 0.52 -31.02 14.85
N ALA A 205 0.87 -31.14 16.13
CA ALA A 205 0.16 -32.00 17.07
C ALA A 205 -1.29 -31.54 17.28
N THR A 206 -1.53 -30.23 17.43
CA THR A 206 -2.87 -29.67 17.53
C THR A 206 -3.72 -29.91 16.27
N PHE A 207 -3.15 -29.77 15.07
CA PHE A 207 -3.88 -30.06 13.84
C PHE A 207 -4.12 -31.57 13.61
N THR A 208 -3.22 -32.42 14.10
CA THR A 208 -3.45 -33.88 14.16
C THR A 208 -4.62 -34.20 15.08
N GLU A 209 -4.65 -33.61 16.28
CA GLU A 209 -5.77 -33.74 17.22
C GLU A 209 -7.10 -33.25 16.59
N LEU A 210 -7.07 -32.15 15.83
CA LEU A 210 -8.23 -31.64 15.11
C LEU A 210 -8.79 -32.68 14.13
N ILE A 211 -7.93 -33.33 13.34
CA ILE A 211 -8.33 -34.37 12.38
C ILE A 211 -8.87 -35.61 13.12
N GLU A 212 -8.20 -36.05 14.19
CA GLU A 212 -8.63 -37.23 14.95
C GLU A 212 -10.01 -37.04 15.58
N ARG A 213 -10.32 -35.84 16.07
CA ARG A 213 -11.62 -35.50 16.65
C ARG A 213 -12.68 -35.18 15.60
N PHE A 214 -12.29 -34.49 14.53
CA PHE A 214 -13.18 -33.96 13.50
C PHE A 214 -12.63 -34.29 12.11
N PRO A 215 -12.77 -35.54 11.65
CA PRO A 215 -12.14 -36.01 10.41
C PRO A 215 -12.68 -35.33 9.15
N ASN A 216 -13.81 -34.64 9.23
CA ASN A 216 -14.39 -33.83 8.15
C ASN A 216 -13.93 -32.35 8.17
N HIS A 217 -13.03 -31.96 9.08
CA HIS A 217 -12.58 -30.59 9.21
C HIS A 217 -11.37 -30.31 8.29
N VAL A 218 -11.62 -29.71 7.12
CA VAL A 218 -10.61 -29.61 6.06
C VAL A 218 -9.34 -28.84 6.46
N SER A 219 -9.48 -27.85 7.36
CA SER A 219 -8.33 -27.03 7.79
C SER A 219 -7.22 -27.82 8.47
N GLY A 220 -7.54 -28.95 9.11
CA GLY A 220 -6.52 -29.83 9.71
C GLY A 220 -5.59 -30.39 8.64
N TYR A 221 -6.17 -30.95 7.58
CA TYR A 221 -5.41 -31.52 6.46
C TYR A 221 -4.62 -30.45 5.71
N THR A 222 -5.24 -29.32 5.36
CA THR A 222 -4.54 -28.27 4.60
C THR A 222 -3.38 -27.67 5.39
N TRP A 223 -3.52 -27.55 6.72
CA TRP A 223 -2.45 -27.00 7.54
C TRP A 223 -1.27 -27.99 7.65
N LEU A 224 -1.55 -29.27 7.95
CA LEU A 224 -0.51 -30.30 7.95
C LEU A 224 0.15 -30.46 6.57
N ALA A 225 -0.62 -30.31 5.49
CA ALA A 225 -0.07 -30.31 4.14
C ALA A 225 0.95 -29.19 3.97
N ASN A 226 0.64 -27.96 4.41
CA ASN A 226 1.60 -26.85 4.34
C ASN A 226 2.89 -27.14 5.12
N GLU A 227 2.83 -27.76 6.31
CA GLU A 227 4.05 -28.17 7.02
C GLU A 227 4.79 -29.31 6.31
N ALA A 228 4.08 -30.26 5.71
CA ALA A 228 4.69 -31.30 4.88
C ALA A 228 5.41 -30.71 3.66
N TYR A 229 4.79 -29.73 3.00
CA TYR A 229 5.36 -28.98 1.89
C TYR A 229 6.64 -28.26 2.30
N ASN A 230 6.60 -27.47 3.38
CA ASN A 230 7.76 -26.73 3.90
C ASN A 230 8.91 -27.68 4.30
N ALA A 231 8.58 -28.85 4.85
CA ALA A 231 9.54 -29.89 5.21
C ALA A 231 10.00 -30.76 4.01
N ARG A 232 9.57 -30.44 2.78
CA ARG A 232 9.84 -31.21 1.55
C ARG A 232 9.38 -32.68 1.61
N ARG A 233 8.36 -32.98 2.41
CA ARG A 233 7.71 -34.31 2.55
C ARG A 233 6.52 -34.44 1.60
N MET A 234 6.81 -34.52 0.30
CA MET A 234 5.77 -34.38 -0.71
C MET A 234 4.78 -35.55 -0.79
N ASP A 235 5.18 -36.80 -0.50
CA ASP A 235 4.24 -37.93 -0.47
C ASP A 235 3.14 -37.71 0.58
N GLU A 236 3.52 -37.14 1.72
CA GLU A 236 2.60 -36.78 2.79
C GLU A 236 1.76 -35.57 2.41
N TRP A 237 2.36 -34.54 1.80
CA TRP A 237 1.61 -33.40 1.24
C TRP A 237 0.54 -33.87 0.25
N THR A 238 0.89 -34.74 -0.70
CA THR A 238 -0.03 -35.30 -1.69
C THR A 238 -1.18 -36.03 -1.00
N THR A 239 -0.88 -36.92 -0.05
CA THR A 239 -1.91 -37.68 0.67
C THR A 239 -2.86 -36.76 1.45
N LEU A 240 -2.32 -35.75 2.13
CA LEU A 240 -3.11 -34.80 2.91
C LEU A 240 -3.97 -33.91 2.00
N MET A 241 -3.42 -33.44 0.88
CA MET A 241 -4.14 -32.62 -0.09
C MET A 241 -5.23 -33.40 -0.82
N GLU A 242 -4.97 -34.64 -1.24
CA GLU A 242 -5.97 -35.53 -1.85
C GLU A 242 -7.15 -35.74 -0.88
N THR A 243 -6.86 -36.04 0.39
CA THR A 243 -7.90 -36.19 1.42
C THR A 243 -8.70 -34.90 1.61
N ALA A 244 -8.03 -33.74 1.66
CA ALA A 244 -8.68 -32.44 1.78
C ALA A 244 -9.62 -32.16 0.59
N LEU A 245 -9.20 -32.52 -0.62
CA LEU A 245 -9.97 -32.35 -1.85
C LEU A 245 -11.15 -33.32 -1.95
N GLU A 246 -11.02 -34.54 -1.44
CA GLU A 246 -12.13 -35.49 -1.34
C GLU A 246 -13.21 -34.99 -0.37
N LEU A 247 -12.81 -34.40 0.76
CA LEU A 247 -13.73 -33.83 1.75
C LEU A 247 -14.41 -32.55 1.23
N ALA A 248 -13.68 -31.69 0.53
CA ALA A 248 -14.15 -30.38 0.10
C ALA A 248 -13.89 -30.14 -1.41
N PRO A 249 -14.48 -30.94 -2.31
CA PRO A 249 -14.16 -30.90 -3.74
C PRO A 249 -14.52 -29.57 -4.41
N GLY A 250 -15.49 -28.84 -3.84
CA GLY A 250 -15.93 -27.50 -4.26
C GLY A 250 -15.31 -26.33 -3.48
N SER A 251 -14.31 -26.55 -2.61
CA SER A 251 -13.65 -25.43 -1.91
C SER A 251 -12.61 -24.77 -2.80
N GLY A 252 -12.86 -23.53 -3.23
CA GLY A 252 -11.93 -22.70 -3.99
C GLY A 252 -10.62 -22.45 -3.24
N ASP A 253 -10.68 -22.30 -1.91
CA ASP A 253 -9.49 -22.13 -1.07
C ASP A 253 -8.59 -23.38 -1.05
N VAL A 254 -9.16 -24.57 -0.81
CA VAL A 254 -8.40 -25.83 -0.78
C VAL A 254 -7.79 -26.09 -2.16
N ARG A 255 -8.54 -25.82 -3.23
CA ARG A 255 -8.06 -25.93 -4.61
C ARG A 255 -6.93 -24.95 -4.91
N SER A 256 -7.04 -23.70 -4.46
CA SER A 256 -5.99 -22.70 -4.65
C SER A 256 -4.70 -23.05 -3.90
N GLN A 257 -4.80 -23.70 -2.73
CA GLN A 257 -3.63 -24.27 -2.05
C GLN A 257 -3.02 -25.44 -2.84
N HIS A 258 -3.86 -26.33 -3.37
CA HIS A 258 -3.41 -27.45 -4.20
C HIS A 258 -2.69 -26.98 -5.47
N TRP A 259 -3.28 -26.04 -6.22
CA TRP A 259 -2.69 -25.53 -7.46
C TRP A 259 -1.33 -24.88 -7.22
N ARG A 260 -1.19 -24.06 -6.16
CA ARG A 260 0.10 -23.45 -5.79
C ARG A 260 1.14 -24.52 -5.44
N GLY A 261 0.76 -25.53 -4.65
CA GLY A 261 1.67 -26.61 -4.29
C GLY A 261 2.10 -27.44 -5.51
N LEU A 262 1.22 -27.71 -6.46
CA LEU A 262 1.57 -28.38 -7.73
C LEU A 262 2.51 -27.52 -8.58
N TRP A 263 2.22 -26.22 -8.71
CA TRP A 263 3.01 -25.29 -9.54
C TRP A 263 4.42 -25.06 -8.99
N GLN A 264 4.56 -25.02 -7.67
CA GLN A 264 5.84 -24.79 -6.99
C GLN A 264 6.61 -26.09 -6.69
N SER A 265 6.02 -27.26 -6.93
CA SER A 265 6.62 -28.56 -6.61
C SER A 265 7.91 -28.81 -7.38
N GLU A 266 9.04 -28.83 -6.67
CA GLU A 266 10.35 -29.25 -7.21
C GLU A 266 10.36 -30.73 -7.65
N LEU A 267 9.38 -31.54 -7.23
CA LEU A 267 9.30 -32.96 -7.57
C LEU A 267 8.54 -33.25 -8.86
N LEU A 268 7.70 -32.32 -9.32
CA LEU A 268 7.08 -32.42 -10.63
C LEU A 268 8.02 -31.82 -11.68
N PRO A 269 8.29 -32.52 -12.79
CA PRO A 269 9.00 -31.93 -13.94
C PRO A 269 8.31 -30.63 -14.35
N ALA A 270 9.10 -29.60 -14.65
CA ALA A 270 8.57 -28.26 -14.94
C ALA A 270 7.52 -28.29 -16.07
N GLU A 271 7.75 -29.13 -17.08
CA GLU A 271 6.85 -29.36 -18.21
C GLU A 271 5.52 -30.04 -17.86
N GLU A 272 5.41 -30.69 -16.70
CA GLU A 272 4.20 -31.42 -16.26
C GLU A 272 3.35 -30.59 -15.27
N ARG A 273 3.92 -29.58 -14.61
CA ARG A 273 3.26 -28.81 -13.56
C ARG A 273 1.99 -28.12 -14.04
N GLN A 274 2.06 -27.48 -15.20
CA GLN A 274 0.90 -26.81 -15.79
C GLN A 274 -0.24 -27.81 -16.06
N ALA A 275 0.07 -28.96 -16.66
CA ALA A 275 -0.94 -29.99 -16.95
C ALA A 275 -1.58 -30.55 -15.66
N ALA A 276 -0.80 -30.71 -14.58
CA ALA A 276 -1.32 -31.14 -13.30
C ALA A 276 -2.26 -30.10 -12.66
N VAL A 277 -1.89 -28.82 -12.72
CA VAL A 277 -2.74 -27.71 -12.27
C VAL A 277 -4.04 -27.67 -13.07
N GLU A 278 -3.96 -27.72 -14.40
CA GLU A 278 -5.12 -27.71 -15.29
C GLU A 278 -6.06 -28.91 -15.07
N ALA A 279 -5.50 -30.10 -14.85
CA ALA A 279 -6.29 -31.28 -14.48
C ALA A 279 -7.03 -31.07 -13.16
N SER A 280 -6.36 -30.48 -12.15
CA SER A 280 -7.02 -30.14 -10.89
C SER A 280 -8.07 -29.03 -11.05
N MET A 281 -7.90 -28.08 -11.98
CA MET A 281 -8.91 -27.06 -12.30
C MET A 281 -10.14 -27.70 -12.97
N ALA A 282 -9.94 -28.64 -13.88
CA ALA A 282 -11.03 -29.38 -14.51
C ALA A 282 -11.87 -30.15 -13.47
N ALA A 283 -11.21 -30.84 -12.54
CA ALA A 283 -11.89 -31.52 -11.45
C ALA A 283 -12.66 -30.56 -10.51
N TYR A 284 -12.14 -29.35 -10.30
CA TYR A 284 -12.86 -28.32 -9.54
C TYR A 284 -14.12 -27.84 -10.27
N ARG A 285 -14.03 -27.59 -11.59
CA ARG A 285 -15.19 -27.19 -12.40
C ARG A 285 -16.30 -28.25 -12.44
N GLU A 286 -15.95 -29.53 -12.39
CA GLU A 286 -16.93 -30.61 -12.29
C GLU A 286 -17.63 -30.61 -10.92
N ALA A 287 -16.89 -30.35 -9.85
CA ALA A 287 -17.42 -30.31 -8.49
C ALA A 287 -18.20 -29.03 -8.15
N SER A 288 -17.81 -27.89 -8.72
CA SER A 288 -18.42 -26.58 -8.51
C SER A 288 -18.53 -25.86 -9.87
N PRO A 289 -19.68 -25.93 -10.55
CA PRO A 289 -19.81 -25.38 -11.91
C PRO A 289 -19.62 -23.85 -11.92
N GLU A 290 -18.60 -23.41 -12.66
CA GLU A 290 -18.24 -22.03 -13.03
C GLU A 290 -18.89 -20.90 -12.22
N THR A 291 -18.52 -20.85 -10.96
CA THR A 291 -18.84 -19.73 -10.09
C THR A 291 -17.88 -18.56 -10.32
N LEU A 292 -18.27 -17.34 -9.91
CA LEU A 292 -17.40 -16.16 -10.05
C LEU A 292 -16.09 -16.33 -9.26
N GLU A 293 -16.16 -16.97 -8.09
CA GLU A 293 -14.98 -17.25 -7.25
C GLU A 293 -14.04 -18.21 -7.98
N GLY A 294 -14.61 -19.28 -8.55
CA GLY A 294 -13.84 -20.26 -9.27
C GLY A 294 -13.14 -19.66 -10.48
N LEU A 295 -13.83 -18.81 -11.23
CA LEU A 295 -13.24 -18.04 -12.34
C LEU A 295 -12.08 -17.17 -11.86
N GLN A 296 -12.24 -16.46 -10.74
CA GLN A 296 -11.21 -15.57 -10.20
C GLN A 296 -9.98 -16.36 -9.71
N ALA A 297 -10.19 -17.45 -8.99
CA ALA A 297 -9.12 -18.29 -8.48
C ALA A 297 -8.32 -18.91 -9.63
N MET A 298 -9.01 -19.40 -10.68
CA MET A 298 -8.36 -19.91 -11.88
C MET A 298 -7.61 -18.81 -12.65
N ALA A 299 -8.20 -17.62 -12.79
CA ALA A 299 -7.53 -16.49 -13.44
C ALA A 299 -6.23 -16.12 -12.70
N SER A 300 -6.29 -16.01 -11.37
CA SER A 300 -5.10 -15.75 -10.55
C SER A 300 -4.02 -16.81 -10.71
N MET A 301 -4.40 -18.08 -10.86
CA MET A 301 -3.44 -19.16 -11.08
C MET A 301 -2.83 -19.12 -12.49
N TYR A 302 -3.63 -18.84 -13.54
CA TYR A 302 -3.08 -18.64 -14.88
C TYR A 302 -2.11 -17.46 -14.94
N ARG A 303 -2.37 -16.36 -14.23
CA ARG A 303 -1.40 -15.26 -14.08
C ARG A 303 -0.10 -15.72 -13.43
N GLN A 304 -0.17 -16.56 -12.40
CA GLN A 304 1.02 -17.12 -11.74
C GLN A 304 1.81 -18.09 -12.65
N MET A 305 1.13 -18.71 -13.63
CA MET A 305 1.75 -19.52 -14.69
C MET A 305 2.17 -18.69 -15.91
N GLU A 306 2.07 -17.35 -15.82
CA GLU A 306 2.40 -16.40 -16.91
C GLU A 306 1.53 -16.59 -18.18
N ASP A 307 0.36 -17.20 -18.05
CA ASP A 307 -0.65 -17.34 -19.11
C ASP A 307 -1.66 -16.18 -19.03
N GLU A 308 -1.23 -15.03 -19.52
CA GLU A 308 -2.02 -13.79 -19.51
C GLU A 308 -3.31 -13.88 -20.35
N GLU A 309 -3.29 -14.65 -21.44
CA GLU A 309 -4.44 -14.82 -22.35
C GLU A 309 -5.59 -15.52 -21.63
N ARG A 310 -5.33 -16.70 -21.04
CA ARG A 310 -6.38 -17.43 -20.32
C ARG A 310 -6.82 -16.73 -19.05
N ALA A 311 -5.92 -16.05 -18.36
CA ALA A 311 -6.28 -15.22 -17.22
C ALA A 311 -7.28 -14.13 -17.62
N ALA A 312 -6.99 -13.40 -18.70
CA ALA A 312 -7.85 -12.34 -19.21
C ALA A 312 -9.21 -12.88 -19.71
N GLU A 313 -9.26 -14.03 -20.35
CA GLU A 313 -10.51 -14.68 -20.76
C GLU A 313 -11.41 -14.98 -19.55
N LEU A 314 -10.84 -15.50 -18.46
CA LEU A 314 -11.61 -15.82 -17.25
C LEU A 314 -12.09 -14.55 -16.54
N GLU A 315 -11.26 -13.51 -16.47
CA GLU A 315 -11.63 -12.21 -15.91
C GLU A 315 -12.72 -11.51 -16.72
N ALA A 316 -12.68 -11.58 -18.05
CA ALA A 316 -13.72 -11.04 -18.92
C ALA A 316 -15.07 -11.70 -18.62
N ARG A 317 -15.07 -13.03 -18.40
CA ARG A 317 -16.30 -13.77 -18.05
C ARG A 317 -16.87 -13.38 -16.68
N ILE A 318 -16.00 -13.07 -15.70
CA ILE A 318 -16.44 -12.53 -14.41
C ILE A 318 -17.19 -11.21 -14.63
N VAL A 319 -16.59 -10.30 -15.38
CA VAL A 319 -17.15 -8.98 -15.69
C VAL A 319 -18.46 -9.09 -16.50
N GLU A 320 -18.52 -9.98 -17.49
CA GLU A 320 -19.71 -10.22 -18.29
C GLU A 320 -20.87 -10.81 -17.47
N SER A 321 -20.56 -11.67 -16.51
CA SER A 321 -21.57 -12.34 -15.69
C SER A 321 -22.22 -11.40 -14.67
N ASP A 322 -21.42 -10.61 -13.94
CA ASP A 322 -21.93 -9.61 -13.02
C ASP A 322 -20.94 -8.42 -12.88
N PRO A 323 -21.09 -7.36 -13.68
CA PRO A 323 -20.19 -6.22 -13.69
C PRO A 323 -20.27 -5.36 -12.42
N ALA A 324 -21.27 -5.59 -11.56
CA ALA A 324 -21.43 -4.91 -10.27
C ALA A 324 -21.02 -5.80 -9.09
N SER A 325 -20.48 -7.00 -9.34
CA SER A 325 -20.00 -7.89 -8.30
C SER A 325 -18.66 -7.44 -7.71
N TYR A 326 -18.39 -7.86 -6.47
CA TYR A 326 -17.06 -7.73 -5.87
C TYR A 326 -15.95 -8.30 -6.76
N HIS A 327 -16.22 -9.43 -7.44
CA HIS A 327 -15.23 -10.06 -8.32
C HIS A 327 -14.89 -9.17 -9.51
N ALA A 328 -15.89 -8.60 -10.18
CA ALA A 328 -15.66 -7.64 -11.25
C ALA A 328 -14.88 -6.42 -10.75
N MET A 329 -15.19 -5.93 -9.54
CA MET A 329 -14.39 -4.89 -8.89
C MET A 329 -12.92 -5.31 -8.73
N THR A 330 -12.63 -6.51 -8.24
CA THR A 330 -11.24 -6.98 -8.11
C THR A 330 -10.52 -7.13 -9.45
N VAL A 331 -11.24 -7.46 -10.52
CA VAL A 331 -10.71 -7.46 -11.88
C VAL A 331 -10.31 -6.05 -12.29
N TYR A 332 -11.19 -5.06 -12.12
CA TYR A 332 -10.88 -3.66 -12.45
C TYR A 332 -9.70 -3.12 -11.63
N VAL A 333 -9.66 -3.34 -10.31
CA VAL A 333 -8.52 -2.93 -9.46
C VAL A 333 -7.24 -3.67 -9.84
N GLY A 334 -7.34 -4.97 -10.17
CA GLY A 334 -6.21 -5.75 -10.63
C GLY A 334 -5.65 -5.23 -11.95
N GLU A 335 -6.52 -4.73 -12.82
CA GLU A 335 -6.15 -4.07 -14.06
C GLU A 335 -5.47 -2.72 -13.83
N THR A 336 -6.05 -1.81 -13.04
CA THR A 336 -5.43 -0.49 -12.76
C THR A 336 -4.01 -0.66 -12.24
N ARG A 337 -3.81 -1.58 -11.28
CA ARG A 337 -2.49 -1.90 -10.72
C ARG A 337 -1.53 -2.49 -11.75
N ARG A 338 -1.99 -3.36 -12.65
CA ARG A 338 -1.14 -3.96 -13.70
C ARG A 338 -0.69 -2.91 -14.69
N VAL A 339 -1.59 -2.02 -15.11
CA VAL A 339 -1.26 -0.92 -16.02
C VAL A 339 -0.29 0.03 -15.32
N GLY A 340 -0.61 0.50 -14.10
CA GLY A 340 0.22 1.43 -13.36
C GLY A 340 1.66 0.93 -13.11
N ARG A 341 1.85 -0.37 -12.83
CA ARG A 341 3.19 -0.96 -12.66
C ARG A 341 4.10 -0.83 -13.89
N LYS A 342 3.52 -0.83 -15.09
CA LYS A 342 4.27 -0.69 -16.35
C LYS A 342 4.65 0.75 -16.68
N SER A 343 4.03 1.73 -16.01
CA SER A 343 4.20 3.14 -16.33
C SER A 343 5.67 3.59 -16.23
N PHE A 344 6.35 3.18 -15.16
CA PHE A 344 7.76 3.51 -14.95
C PHE A 344 8.68 2.86 -15.99
N GLU A 345 8.44 1.59 -16.33
CA GLU A 345 9.21 0.86 -17.35
C GLU A 345 9.07 1.56 -18.72
N ILE A 346 7.83 1.87 -19.12
CA ILE A 346 7.55 2.54 -20.40
C ILE A 346 8.14 3.95 -20.43
N TYR A 347 8.03 4.69 -19.33
CA TYR A 347 8.69 6.00 -19.18
C TYR A 347 10.21 5.90 -19.36
N GLN A 348 10.85 4.93 -18.70
CA GLN A 348 12.31 4.75 -18.80
C GLN A 348 12.75 4.34 -20.21
N GLU A 349 12.00 3.47 -20.87
CA GLU A 349 12.37 2.92 -22.19
C GLU A 349 12.16 3.93 -23.32
N HIS A 350 11.11 4.74 -23.25
CA HIS A 350 10.68 5.59 -24.36
C HIS A 350 10.80 7.09 -24.09
N GLY A 351 10.85 7.50 -22.83
CA GLY A 351 10.82 8.90 -22.41
C GLY A 351 9.41 9.50 -22.36
N GLU A 352 9.28 10.63 -21.66
CA GLU A 352 8.01 11.29 -21.34
C GLU A 352 7.23 11.79 -22.58
N ASP A 353 7.95 12.20 -23.62
CA ASP A 353 7.35 12.75 -24.84
C ASP A 353 6.99 11.69 -25.90
N SER A 354 7.22 10.41 -25.60
CA SER A 354 7.00 9.35 -26.58
C SER A 354 5.52 9.07 -26.87
N PRO A 355 5.17 8.72 -28.12
CA PRO A 355 3.83 8.23 -28.45
C PRO A 355 3.40 7.02 -27.60
N GLU A 356 4.36 6.16 -27.26
CA GLU A 356 4.16 4.97 -26.42
C GLU A 356 3.76 5.33 -25.00
N TYR A 357 4.47 6.26 -24.35
CA TYR A 357 4.12 6.72 -23.01
C TYR A 357 2.77 7.46 -23.00
N ARG A 358 2.52 8.32 -23.98
CA ARG A 358 1.22 9.01 -24.12
C ARG A 358 0.06 8.04 -24.29
N ALA A 359 0.23 7.00 -25.12
CA ALA A 359 -0.77 5.95 -25.27
C ALA A 359 -0.98 5.18 -23.96
N HIS A 360 0.08 4.95 -23.19
CA HIS A 360 0.00 4.29 -21.89
C HIS A 360 -0.80 5.09 -20.86
N LEU A 361 -0.63 6.42 -20.80
CA LEU A 361 -1.40 7.29 -19.92
C LEU A 361 -2.91 7.19 -20.18
N GLU A 362 -3.32 7.12 -21.44
CA GLU A 362 -4.74 6.91 -21.80
C GLU A 362 -5.24 5.53 -21.34
N VAL A 363 -4.42 4.48 -21.44
CA VAL A 363 -4.79 3.15 -20.91
C VAL A 363 -4.94 3.18 -19.39
N MET A 364 -4.08 3.91 -18.67
CA MET A 364 -4.21 4.11 -17.22
C MET A 364 -5.52 4.82 -16.87
N ARG A 365 -5.81 5.93 -17.56
CA ARG A 365 -7.04 6.71 -17.39
C ARG A 365 -8.28 5.86 -17.63
N GLU A 366 -8.34 5.11 -18.73
CA GLU A 366 -9.47 4.22 -19.06
C GLU A 366 -9.64 3.08 -18.04
N ALA A 367 -8.55 2.51 -17.54
CA ALA A 367 -8.61 1.48 -16.51
C ALA A 367 -9.19 2.04 -15.20
N ALA A 368 -8.75 3.23 -14.79
CA ALA A 368 -9.26 3.86 -13.57
C ALA A 368 -10.76 4.19 -13.67
N TYR A 369 -11.21 4.76 -14.80
CA TYR A 369 -12.63 5.06 -14.98
C TYR A 369 -13.53 3.83 -14.98
N ARG A 370 -13.09 2.70 -15.55
CA ARG A 370 -13.87 1.45 -15.49
C ARG A 370 -14.18 0.98 -14.07
N TYR A 371 -13.27 1.22 -13.13
CA TYR A 371 -13.53 1.02 -11.71
C TYR A 371 -14.47 2.09 -11.13
N LEU A 372 -14.17 3.37 -11.38
CA LEU A 372 -14.89 4.51 -10.79
C LEU A 372 -16.34 4.66 -11.25
N GLU A 373 -16.71 4.10 -12.41
CA GLU A 373 -18.10 4.03 -12.87
C GLU A 373 -18.96 3.07 -12.03
N ARG A 374 -18.34 2.13 -11.31
CA ARG A 374 -19.03 1.07 -10.53
C ARG A 374 -18.35 0.82 -9.17
N PRO A 375 -18.16 1.84 -8.33
CA PRO A 375 -17.43 1.66 -7.09
C PRO A 375 -18.28 0.84 -6.12
N LEU A 376 -17.74 -0.29 -5.67
CA LEU A 376 -18.24 -0.98 -4.48
C LEU A 376 -17.53 -0.40 -3.26
N TYR A 377 -18.21 -0.37 -2.11
CA TYR A 377 -17.80 0.32 -0.88
C TYR A 377 -16.50 -0.23 -0.26
N ASN A 378 -15.35 0.07 -0.87
CA ASN A 378 -14.02 -0.12 -0.32
C ASN A 378 -13.21 1.16 -0.56
N ASP A 379 -13.19 2.03 0.45
CA ASP A 379 -12.52 3.33 0.36
C ASP A 379 -11.02 3.18 0.10
N VAL A 380 -10.37 2.13 0.63
CA VAL A 380 -8.93 1.89 0.45
C VAL A 380 -8.58 1.63 -1.01
N PHE A 381 -9.33 0.77 -1.71
CA PHE A 381 -9.09 0.53 -3.13
C PHE A 381 -9.44 1.76 -3.96
N THR A 382 -10.52 2.45 -3.60
CA THR A 382 -10.98 3.65 -4.30
C THR A 382 -9.94 4.77 -4.23
N GLY A 383 -9.32 5.01 -3.07
CA GLY A 383 -8.23 5.98 -2.92
C GLY A 383 -7.03 5.67 -3.81
N GLY A 384 -6.63 4.39 -3.88
CA GLY A 384 -5.54 3.96 -4.77
C GLY A 384 -5.85 4.16 -6.26
N VAL A 385 -7.10 3.91 -6.68
CA VAL A 385 -7.52 4.14 -8.08
C VAL A 385 -7.52 5.63 -8.43
N TYR A 386 -7.93 6.50 -7.51
CA TYR A 386 -7.82 7.95 -7.72
C TYR A 386 -6.37 8.43 -7.79
N LEU A 387 -5.44 7.79 -7.09
CA LEU A 387 -4.01 8.08 -7.20
C LEU A 387 -3.46 7.68 -8.57
N ASP A 388 -3.83 6.50 -9.07
CA ASP A 388 -3.47 6.06 -10.42
C ASP A 388 -4.05 7.02 -11.48
N LEU A 389 -5.30 7.44 -11.31
CA LEU A 389 -5.96 8.41 -12.20
C LEU A 389 -5.28 9.78 -12.17
N TYR A 390 -5.00 10.33 -10.97
CA TYR A 390 -4.26 11.57 -10.82
C TYR A 390 -2.93 11.51 -11.57
N SER A 391 -2.16 10.44 -11.34
CA SER A 391 -0.81 10.29 -11.90
C SER A 391 -0.85 10.22 -13.42
N ALA A 392 -1.87 9.57 -13.98
CA ALA A 392 -2.09 9.56 -15.42
C ALA A 392 -2.43 10.95 -15.96
N LEU A 393 -3.40 11.63 -15.35
CA LEU A 393 -3.92 12.92 -15.82
C LEU A 393 -2.91 14.07 -15.72
N GLU A 394 -2.14 14.13 -14.63
CA GLU A 394 -1.11 15.16 -14.43
C GLU A 394 0.01 15.04 -15.48
N ALA A 395 0.36 13.82 -15.88
CA ALA A 395 1.40 13.56 -16.87
C ALA A 395 0.95 13.74 -18.34
N MET A 396 -0.35 13.98 -18.59
CA MET A 396 -0.86 14.17 -19.95
C MET A 396 -0.61 15.59 -20.48
N ASP A 397 -0.33 15.71 -21.77
CA ASP A 397 -0.25 16.99 -22.47
C ASP A 397 -1.26 17.06 -23.64
N PRO A 398 -2.27 17.96 -23.60
CA PRO A 398 -2.57 18.87 -22.50
C PRO A 398 -3.24 18.17 -21.30
N ILE A 399 -3.02 18.71 -20.10
CA ILE A 399 -3.63 18.20 -18.86
C ILE A 399 -5.16 18.35 -18.90
N PRO A 400 -5.94 17.28 -18.68
CA PRO A 400 -7.40 17.34 -18.59
C PRO A 400 -7.87 17.98 -17.27
N ALA A 401 -7.89 19.31 -17.20
CA ALA A 401 -8.12 20.08 -15.97
C ALA A 401 -9.35 19.68 -15.13
N GLU A 402 -10.50 19.41 -15.76
CA GLU A 402 -11.74 19.02 -15.04
C GLU A 402 -11.64 17.62 -14.41
N GLU A 403 -11.06 16.68 -15.14
CA GLU A 403 -10.86 15.31 -14.67
C GLU A 403 -9.79 15.27 -13.59
N LEU A 404 -8.72 16.08 -13.72
CA LEU A 404 -7.70 16.22 -12.69
C LEU A 404 -8.31 16.76 -11.40
N ALA A 405 -9.16 17.79 -11.48
CA ALA A 405 -9.88 18.31 -10.33
C ALA A 405 -10.80 17.25 -9.69
N GLU A 406 -11.50 16.44 -10.50
CA GLU A 406 -12.30 15.31 -10.00
C GLU A 406 -11.44 14.26 -9.29
N ALA A 407 -10.29 13.90 -9.87
CA ALA A 407 -9.37 12.94 -9.27
C ALA A 407 -8.85 13.41 -7.90
N ILE A 408 -8.52 14.69 -7.77
CA ILE A 408 -8.04 15.29 -6.53
C ILE A 408 -9.13 15.33 -5.45
N ARG A 409 -10.39 15.63 -5.82
CA ARG A 409 -11.54 15.51 -4.89
C ARG A 409 -11.72 14.06 -4.43
N GLY A 410 -11.57 13.11 -5.35
CA GLY A 410 -11.60 11.68 -5.05
C GLY A 410 -10.51 11.26 -4.07
N LEU A 411 -9.28 11.72 -4.28
CA LEU A 411 -8.15 11.52 -3.36
C LEU A 411 -8.47 12.04 -1.97
N ALA A 412 -8.87 13.31 -1.84
CA ALA A 412 -9.21 13.91 -0.55
C ALA A 412 -10.30 13.12 0.20
N LYS A 413 -11.26 12.55 -0.55
CA LYS A 413 -12.36 11.78 0.02
C LYS A 413 -11.96 10.37 0.46
N TYR A 414 -11.21 9.63 -0.35
CA TYR A 414 -11.03 8.18 -0.19
C TYR A 414 -9.60 7.75 0.15
N GLU A 415 -8.59 8.54 -0.20
CA GLU A 415 -7.19 8.23 0.11
C GLU A 415 -6.93 8.46 1.62
N ARG A 416 -6.23 7.50 2.26
CA ARG A 416 -5.96 7.50 3.70
C ARG A 416 -4.50 7.15 4.06
N LEU A 417 -3.67 6.80 3.08
CA LEU A 417 -2.31 6.30 3.29
C LEU A 417 -1.27 7.42 3.25
N ASN A 418 -1.44 8.40 2.35
CA ASN A 418 -0.44 9.43 2.09
C ASN A 418 -1.02 10.85 2.22
N PRO A 419 -1.28 11.33 3.46
CA PRO A 419 -1.88 12.65 3.67
C PRO A 419 -0.97 13.80 3.21
N HIS A 420 0.35 13.59 3.12
CA HIS A 420 1.29 14.58 2.54
C HIS A 420 0.95 14.89 1.08
N PHE A 421 0.79 13.82 0.30
CA PHE A 421 0.47 13.93 -1.11
C PHE A 421 -0.96 14.44 -1.29
N THR A 422 -1.93 13.78 -0.64
CA THR A 422 -3.36 14.05 -0.78
C THR A 422 -3.75 15.48 -0.40
N PHE A 423 -3.12 16.06 0.62
CA PHE A 423 -3.46 17.41 1.13
C PHE A 423 -2.36 18.45 0.93
N GLY A 424 -1.31 18.13 0.16
CA GLY A 424 -0.21 19.04 -0.17
C GLY A 424 0.04 19.09 -1.67
N LEU A 425 0.68 18.05 -2.22
CA LEU A 425 1.08 18.01 -3.63
C LEU A 425 -0.10 17.98 -4.60
N ALA A 426 -1.11 17.14 -4.37
CA ALA A 426 -2.25 17.05 -5.29
C ALA A 426 -3.07 18.36 -5.33
N PRO A 427 -3.36 19.04 -4.20
CA PRO A 427 -3.95 20.38 -4.22
C PRO A 427 -3.08 21.43 -4.92
N LEU A 428 -1.74 21.33 -4.87
CA LEU A 428 -0.87 22.23 -5.63
C LEU A 428 -1.10 22.09 -7.14
N ALA A 429 -1.15 20.85 -7.65
CA ALA A 429 -1.50 20.59 -9.05
C ALA A 429 -2.91 21.12 -9.41
N MET A 430 -3.88 21.09 -8.47
CA MET A 430 -5.17 21.74 -8.67
C MET A 430 -5.03 23.26 -8.89
N VAL A 431 -4.16 23.93 -8.12
CA VAL A 431 -3.91 25.37 -8.25
C VAL A 431 -3.27 25.72 -9.59
N ASP A 432 -2.35 24.88 -10.06
CA ASP A 432 -1.58 25.16 -11.27
C ASP A 432 -2.32 24.83 -12.56
N HIS A 433 -3.11 23.75 -12.56
CA HIS A 433 -3.63 23.15 -13.78
C HIS A 433 -5.16 23.21 -13.90
N THR A 434 -5.87 23.79 -12.93
CA THR A 434 -7.35 23.83 -12.93
C THR A 434 -7.89 25.24 -12.63
N PRO A 435 -9.17 25.53 -12.96
CA PRO A 435 -9.79 26.81 -12.64
C PRO A 435 -10.24 26.93 -11.17
N TYR A 436 -9.82 26.01 -10.28
CA TYR A 436 -10.35 25.88 -8.91
C TYR A 436 -9.32 26.11 -7.79
N PRO A 437 -8.49 27.18 -7.81
CA PRO A 437 -7.44 27.36 -6.81
C PRO A 437 -8.00 27.51 -5.38
N LEU A 438 -9.17 28.15 -5.20
CA LEU A 438 -9.76 28.30 -3.87
C LEU A 438 -10.35 26.99 -3.31
N GLU A 439 -10.72 26.05 -4.18
CA GLU A 439 -11.16 24.73 -3.73
C GLU A 439 -9.99 23.91 -3.18
N ALA A 440 -8.79 24.06 -3.74
CA ALA A 440 -7.57 23.48 -3.20
C ALA A 440 -7.31 23.92 -1.76
N VAL A 441 -7.61 25.18 -1.42
CA VAL A 441 -7.51 25.71 -0.04
C VAL A 441 -8.47 24.99 0.90
N ASP A 442 -9.69 24.73 0.47
CA ASP A 442 -10.69 24.03 1.28
C ASP A 442 -10.26 22.58 1.54
N ILE A 443 -9.78 21.88 0.50
CA ILE A 443 -9.23 20.51 0.61
C ILE A 443 -8.08 20.46 1.62
N VAL A 444 -7.10 21.36 1.49
CA VAL A 444 -5.93 21.42 2.39
C VAL A 444 -6.36 21.67 3.84
N ARG A 445 -7.31 22.58 4.06
CA ARG A 445 -7.81 22.92 5.41
C ARG A 445 -8.55 21.77 6.07
N GLU A 446 -9.40 21.07 5.31
CA GLU A 446 -10.12 19.89 5.80
C GLU A 446 -9.17 18.72 6.13
N GLY A 447 -8.08 18.58 5.36
CA GLY A 447 -7.06 17.56 5.58
C GLY A 447 -6.07 17.86 6.71
N MET A 448 -5.93 19.10 7.14
CA MET A 448 -4.92 19.52 8.12
C MET A 448 -4.99 18.76 9.45
N PRO A 449 -6.17 18.51 10.07
CA PRO A 449 -6.26 17.67 11.27
C PRO A 449 -5.72 16.25 11.03
N VAL A 450 -6.01 15.66 9.87
CA VAL A 450 -5.56 14.31 9.50
C VAL A 450 -4.04 14.26 9.35
N VAL A 451 -3.45 15.26 8.68
CA VAL A 451 -1.98 15.38 8.55
C VAL A 451 -1.34 15.49 9.94
N LEU A 452 -1.86 16.37 10.81
CA LEU A 452 -1.29 16.59 12.14
C LEU A 452 -1.41 15.36 13.05
N GLU A 453 -2.55 14.66 13.01
CA GLU A 453 -2.73 13.39 13.72
C GLU A 453 -1.71 12.36 13.26
N ARG A 454 -1.54 12.17 11.95
CA ARG A 454 -0.60 11.20 11.38
C ARG A 454 0.86 11.51 11.69
N LEU A 455 1.22 12.79 11.67
CA LEU A 455 2.55 13.23 12.09
C LEU A 455 2.78 12.91 13.57
N ASN A 456 1.79 13.19 14.42
CA ASN A 456 1.88 12.92 15.84
C ASN A 456 1.97 11.41 16.16
N GLU A 457 1.24 10.55 15.43
CA GLU A 457 1.41 9.09 15.49
C GLU A 457 2.85 8.65 15.16
N SER A 458 3.56 9.44 14.36
CA SER A 458 4.94 9.17 13.95
C SER A 458 5.98 9.86 14.84
N ARG A 459 5.59 10.52 15.95
CA ARG A 459 6.48 11.28 16.82
C ARG A 459 7.64 10.45 17.36
N ASP A 460 7.37 9.20 17.69
CA ASP A 460 8.34 8.26 18.26
C ASP A 460 9.40 7.81 17.24
N ARG A 461 9.25 8.15 15.95
CA ARG A 461 10.27 7.91 14.92
C ARG A 461 11.42 8.93 14.93
N TYR A 462 11.31 10.00 15.71
CA TYR A 462 12.31 11.07 15.76
C TYR A 462 13.03 11.05 17.10
N ASP A 463 14.35 10.85 17.07
CA ASP A 463 15.21 10.69 18.25
C ASP A 463 15.31 11.98 19.07
N THR A 464 15.15 13.14 18.41
CA THR A 464 15.24 14.45 19.07
C THR A 464 14.01 15.33 18.84
N GLU A 465 13.77 16.26 19.77
CA GLU A 465 12.79 17.35 19.60
C GLU A 465 13.11 18.23 18.38
N GLY A 466 14.40 18.39 18.04
CA GLY A 466 14.83 19.20 16.90
C GLY A 466 14.45 18.56 15.56
N GLU A 467 14.66 17.26 15.40
CA GLU A 467 14.27 16.53 14.19
C GLU A 467 12.75 16.53 14.01
N TRP A 468 12.01 16.36 15.11
CA TRP A 468 10.56 16.48 15.10
C TRP A 468 10.07 17.87 14.69
N ASP A 469 10.63 18.94 15.28
CA ASP A 469 10.30 20.32 14.92
C ASP A 469 10.61 20.60 13.45
N GLN A 470 11.73 20.08 12.94
CA GLN A 470 12.08 20.20 11.53
C GLN A 470 11.09 19.50 10.61
N ALA A 471 10.69 18.26 10.94
CA ALA A 471 9.67 17.55 10.18
C ALA A 471 8.35 18.34 10.18
N LEU A 472 7.88 18.77 11.36
CA LEU A 472 6.65 19.54 11.47
C LEU A 472 6.68 20.84 10.64
N ARG A 473 7.81 21.57 10.66
CA ARG A 473 8.00 22.78 9.85
C ARG A 473 7.97 22.49 8.35
N TYR A 474 8.56 21.39 7.92
CA TYR A 474 8.52 20.98 6.51
C TYR A 474 7.06 20.85 6.04
N TYR A 475 6.25 20.09 6.77
CA TYR A 475 4.83 19.89 6.44
C TYR A 475 4.00 21.17 6.49
N LEU A 476 4.12 21.94 7.58
CA LEU A 476 3.36 23.18 7.74
C LEU A 476 3.78 24.23 6.69
N GLY A 477 5.08 24.31 6.39
CA GLY A 477 5.61 25.19 5.34
C GLY A 477 5.00 24.88 3.98
N GLY A 478 4.93 23.60 3.59
CA GLY A 478 4.29 23.17 2.34
C GLY A 478 2.79 23.47 2.30
N ILE A 479 2.07 23.23 3.41
CA ILE A 479 0.64 23.55 3.50
C ILE A 479 0.36 25.04 3.30
N TYR A 480 1.11 25.91 3.98
CA TYR A 480 0.93 27.36 3.83
C TYR A 480 1.34 27.86 2.45
N ASP A 481 2.31 27.20 1.82
CA ASP A 481 2.71 27.50 0.45
C ASP A 481 1.54 27.30 -0.52
N VAL A 482 0.92 26.10 -0.53
CA VAL A 482 -0.26 25.80 -1.37
C VAL A 482 -1.37 26.82 -1.16
N ILE A 483 -1.69 27.17 0.09
CA ILE A 483 -2.75 28.14 0.40
C ILE A 483 -2.40 29.54 -0.14
N GLY A 484 -1.16 29.97 0.05
CA GLY A 484 -0.70 31.27 -0.42
C GLY A 484 -0.67 31.36 -1.95
N TRP A 485 -0.19 30.30 -2.61
CA TRP A 485 -0.19 30.21 -4.05
C TRP A 485 -1.61 30.19 -4.63
N ALA A 486 -2.52 29.43 -4.03
CA ALA A 486 -3.93 29.43 -4.38
C ALA A 486 -4.58 30.82 -4.28
N TYR A 487 -4.29 31.59 -3.23
CA TYR A 487 -4.79 32.95 -3.10
C TYR A 487 -4.27 33.87 -4.18
N PHE A 488 -2.97 33.81 -4.47
CA PHE A 488 -2.39 34.58 -5.56
C PHE A 488 -3.04 34.24 -6.91
N LYS A 489 -3.16 32.95 -7.24
CA LYS A 489 -3.78 32.47 -8.48
C LYS A 489 -5.26 32.80 -8.60
N ALA A 490 -5.95 32.99 -7.47
CA ALA A 490 -7.32 33.49 -7.41
C ALA A 490 -7.44 35.03 -7.52
N GLY A 491 -6.34 35.75 -7.76
CA GLY A 491 -6.29 37.21 -7.86
C GLY A 491 -6.30 37.95 -6.52
N ARG A 492 -5.98 37.25 -5.41
CA ARG A 492 -5.89 37.82 -4.05
C ARG A 492 -4.42 38.04 -3.69
N THR A 493 -3.74 38.93 -4.41
CA THR A 493 -2.28 39.15 -4.32
C THR A 493 -1.79 39.38 -2.90
N ASP A 494 -2.44 40.28 -2.13
CA ASP A 494 -2.06 40.55 -0.75
C ASP A 494 -2.21 39.31 0.16
N ASP A 495 -3.33 38.59 0.05
CA ASP A 495 -3.54 37.37 0.86
C ASP A 495 -2.51 36.29 0.52
N GLY A 496 -2.19 36.16 -0.77
CA GLY A 496 -1.13 35.29 -1.27
C GLY A 496 0.23 35.65 -0.68
N ARG A 497 0.64 36.93 -0.76
CA ARG A 497 1.89 37.44 -0.18
C ARG A 497 2.01 37.10 1.29
N HIS A 498 1.04 37.51 2.11
CA HIS A 498 1.13 37.33 3.56
C HIS A 498 1.17 35.85 3.95
N THR A 499 0.50 34.99 3.19
CA THR A 499 0.47 33.55 3.46
C THR A 499 1.78 32.87 3.03
N LEU A 500 2.34 33.22 1.88
CA LEU A 500 3.64 32.73 1.42
C LEU A 500 4.79 33.20 2.33
N GLU A 501 4.76 34.46 2.79
CA GLU A 501 5.71 34.97 3.78
C GLU A 501 5.62 34.20 5.11
N ARG A 502 4.41 33.79 5.51
CA ARG A 502 4.22 32.90 6.66
C ARG A 502 4.76 31.49 6.40
N ALA A 503 4.56 30.94 5.20
CA ALA A 503 5.14 29.66 4.81
C ALA A 503 6.66 29.69 4.96
N LEU A 504 7.30 30.74 4.43
CA LEU A 504 8.74 30.96 4.51
C LEU A 504 9.25 31.29 5.92
N ALA A 505 8.43 31.88 6.78
CA ALA A 505 8.77 32.06 8.19
C ALA A 505 8.76 30.74 8.99
N ILE A 506 7.98 29.75 8.53
CA ILE A 506 7.92 28.40 9.13
C ILE A 506 9.06 27.54 8.58
N ASN A 507 9.22 27.51 7.27
CA ASN A 507 10.25 26.78 6.53
C ASN A 507 10.84 27.68 5.45
N ASP A 508 11.95 28.34 5.78
CA ASP A 508 12.65 29.27 4.90
C ASP A 508 13.36 28.59 3.72
N ARG A 509 13.40 27.25 3.72
CA ARG A 509 14.04 26.41 2.70
C ARG A 509 13.07 25.84 1.68
N ASN A 510 11.76 26.11 1.80
CA ASN A 510 10.80 25.63 0.81
C ASN A 510 11.02 26.34 -0.54
N GLN A 511 11.62 25.63 -1.50
CA GLN A 511 11.98 26.16 -2.82
C GLN A 511 10.76 26.57 -3.65
N ASP A 512 9.66 25.83 -3.54
CA ASP A 512 8.41 26.15 -4.23
C ASP A 512 7.81 27.44 -3.67
N ALA A 513 7.75 27.56 -2.34
CA ALA A 513 7.31 28.80 -1.69
C ALA A 513 8.19 30.01 -2.04
N ARG A 514 9.50 29.81 -2.23
CA ARG A 514 10.42 30.86 -2.69
C ARG A 514 10.08 31.30 -4.11
N HIS A 515 9.80 30.35 -4.99
CA HIS A 515 9.41 30.62 -6.37
C HIS A 515 8.07 31.37 -6.41
N HIS A 516 7.05 30.85 -5.74
CA HIS A 516 5.73 31.47 -5.65
C HIS A 516 5.81 32.88 -5.06
N ALA A 517 6.55 33.07 -3.97
CA ALA A 517 6.72 34.39 -3.35
C ALA A 517 7.39 35.39 -4.31
N GLY A 518 8.42 34.95 -5.05
CA GLY A 518 9.05 35.77 -6.07
C GLY A 518 8.07 36.25 -7.13
N GLN A 519 7.19 35.35 -7.62
CA GLN A 519 6.18 35.71 -8.62
C GLN A 519 5.15 36.70 -8.07
N VAL A 520 4.77 36.58 -6.79
CA VAL A 520 3.91 37.57 -6.12
C VAL A 520 4.62 38.93 -6.04
N TYR A 521 5.91 38.96 -5.74
CA TYR A 521 6.68 40.20 -5.69
C TYR A 521 6.83 40.84 -7.08
N GLU A 522 7.04 40.08 -8.15
CA GLU A 522 7.03 40.61 -9.52
C GLU A 522 5.67 41.21 -9.91
N GLN A 523 4.56 40.56 -9.53
CA GLN A 523 3.22 41.11 -9.76
C GLN A 523 3.00 42.44 -9.01
N LEU A 524 3.49 42.54 -7.77
CA LEU A 524 3.43 43.79 -7.00
C LEU A 524 4.31 44.89 -7.59
N ALA A 525 5.46 44.53 -8.18
CA ALA A 525 6.29 45.47 -8.93
C ALA A 525 5.54 46.01 -10.15
N ALA A 526 4.86 45.15 -10.92
CA ALA A 526 4.05 45.58 -12.05
C ALA A 526 2.89 46.49 -11.64
N GLU A 527 2.20 46.18 -10.55
CA GLU A 527 1.14 47.04 -9.98
C GLU A 527 1.69 48.41 -9.52
N ALA A 528 2.89 48.44 -8.95
CA ALA A 528 3.58 49.68 -8.58
C ALA A 528 4.00 50.50 -9.80
N GLU A 529 4.44 49.85 -10.87
CA GLU A 529 4.77 50.51 -12.14
C GLU A 529 3.52 51.17 -12.75
N ASP A 530 2.39 50.45 -12.79
CA ASP A 530 1.09 50.98 -13.23
C ASP A 530 0.63 52.17 -12.37
N ALA A 531 0.97 52.16 -11.08
CA ALA A 531 0.72 53.27 -10.16
C ALA A 531 1.72 54.44 -10.27
N GLY A 532 2.82 54.26 -11.02
CA GLY A 532 3.89 55.25 -11.17
C GLY A 532 4.81 55.38 -9.93
N ASP A 533 4.86 54.36 -9.08
CA ASP A 533 5.68 54.32 -7.86
C ASP A 533 7.01 53.59 -8.12
N ALA A 534 7.99 54.33 -8.65
CA ALA A 534 9.29 53.77 -9.01
C ALA A 534 10.11 53.25 -7.81
N GLU A 535 9.87 53.77 -6.59
CA GLU A 535 10.56 53.30 -5.38
C GLU A 535 10.03 51.91 -5.00
N ALA A 536 8.72 51.74 -5.01
CA ALA A 536 8.08 50.45 -4.77
C ALA A 536 8.42 49.40 -5.85
N VAL A 537 8.56 49.80 -7.12
CA VAL A 537 9.02 48.88 -8.19
C VAL A 537 10.39 48.30 -7.84
N ILE A 538 11.35 49.13 -7.44
CA ILE A 538 12.70 48.66 -7.09
C ILE A 538 12.65 47.74 -5.87
N GLU A 539 11.91 48.14 -4.82
CA GLU A 539 11.76 47.33 -3.62
C GLU A 539 11.22 45.92 -3.93
N TRP A 540 10.14 45.83 -4.72
CA TRP A 540 9.52 44.55 -5.02
C TRP A 540 10.38 43.67 -5.92
N LEU A 541 11.07 44.23 -6.92
CA LEU A 541 11.99 43.45 -7.75
C LEU A 541 13.21 42.95 -6.97
N ASP A 542 13.73 43.74 -6.03
CA ASP A 542 14.82 43.29 -5.15
C ASP A 542 14.35 42.15 -4.24
N ARG A 543 13.11 42.21 -3.72
CA ARG A 543 12.52 41.11 -2.94
C ARG A 543 12.25 39.85 -3.77
N ALA A 544 11.86 40.00 -5.04
CA ALA A 544 11.71 38.89 -5.97
C ALA A 544 13.06 38.18 -6.19
N GLU A 545 14.10 38.94 -6.52
CA GLU A 545 15.46 38.44 -6.71
C GLU A 545 15.98 37.71 -5.44
N ASP A 546 15.84 38.32 -4.27
CA ASP A 546 16.24 37.72 -2.99
C ASP A 546 15.50 36.39 -2.72
N SER A 547 14.21 36.31 -3.08
CA SER A 547 13.42 35.10 -2.91
C SER A 547 13.94 33.98 -3.81
N TYR A 548 14.12 34.25 -5.10
CA TYR A 548 14.62 33.23 -6.03
C TYR A 548 16.06 32.81 -5.72
N ILE A 549 16.94 33.73 -5.31
CA ILE A 549 18.29 33.38 -4.83
C ILE A 549 18.22 32.42 -3.65
N ALA A 550 17.28 32.63 -2.72
CA ALA A 550 17.09 31.72 -1.59
C ALA A 550 16.53 30.36 -1.99
N GLY A 551 15.82 30.26 -3.13
CA GLY A 551 15.34 29.01 -3.73
C GLY A 551 16.31 28.34 -4.72
N PHE A 552 17.42 28.98 -5.07
CA PHE A 552 18.35 28.56 -6.15
C PHE A 552 19.06 27.22 -5.92
N GLY A 553 19.12 26.72 -4.67
CA GLY A 553 19.86 25.50 -4.33
C GLY A 553 19.48 24.27 -5.17
N ALA A 554 20.32 23.22 -5.14
CA ALA A 554 20.17 22.04 -5.99
C ALA A 554 18.75 21.41 -5.96
N THR A 555 18.16 21.19 -7.14
CA THR A 555 16.86 20.52 -7.36
C THR A 555 17.00 19.33 -8.31
N ARG A 556 15.99 18.46 -8.31
CA ARG A 556 15.87 17.39 -9.31
C ARG A 556 15.21 18.00 -10.55
N GLY A 557 15.89 17.99 -11.70
CA GLY A 557 15.37 18.60 -12.93
C GLY A 557 15.57 20.12 -12.96
N GLU A 558 14.74 20.82 -13.74
CA GLU A 558 14.80 22.29 -13.84
C GLU A 558 14.45 22.94 -12.49
N ASN A 559 15.26 23.90 -12.02
CA ASN A 559 14.91 24.70 -10.86
C ASN A 559 14.05 25.90 -11.31
N PRO A 560 12.77 25.99 -10.92
CA PRO A 560 11.91 27.10 -11.32
C PRO A 560 12.42 28.45 -10.81
N ASN A 561 13.21 28.48 -9.73
CA ASN A 561 13.86 29.69 -9.23
C ASN A 561 15.01 30.15 -10.13
N GLU A 562 15.76 29.23 -10.73
CA GLU A 562 16.84 29.57 -11.67
C GLU A 562 16.28 30.18 -12.96
N ALA A 563 15.26 29.53 -13.56
CA ALA A 563 14.59 30.07 -14.74
C ALA A 563 13.97 31.46 -14.48
N ALA A 564 13.38 31.66 -13.29
CA ALA A 564 12.84 32.96 -12.90
C ALA A 564 13.95 34.01 -12.70
N LEU A 565 15.08 33.65 -12.10
CA LEU A 565 16.25 34.54 -11.99
C LEU A 565 16.77 34.95 -13.36
N GLU A 566 16.81 34.02 -14.32
CA GLU A 566 17.25 34.36 -15.67
C GLU A 566 16.34 35.40 -16.32
N ALA A 567 15.02 35.18 -16.23
CA ALA A 567 14.02 36.09 -16.78
C ALA A 567 14.09 37.47 -16.11
N LEU A 568 14.21 37.51 -14.79
CA LEU A 568 14.33 38.74 -14.02
C LEU A 568 15.63 39.49 -14.35
N TYR A 569 16.76 38.78 -14.47
CA TYR A 569 18.04 39.36 -14.87
C TYR A 569 17.96 39.99 -16.26
N GLU A 570 17.37 39.30 -17.23
CA GLU A 570 17.18 39.82 -18.59
C GLU A 570 16.30 41.07 -18.59
N SER A 571 15.21 41.06 -17.83
CA SER A 571 14.31 42.21 -17.66
C SER A 571 15.03 43.43 -17.10
N ARG A 572 15.86 43.26 -16.06
CA ARG A 572 16.60 44.36 -15.40
C ARG A 572 17.75 44.90 -16.25
N ASN A 573 18.47 44.03 -16.98
CA ASN A 573 19.70 44.40 -17.70
C ASN A 573 19.47 44.64 -19.20
N GLY A 574 18.29 44.32 -19.73
CA GLY A 574 17.93 44.47 -21.15
C GLY A 574 18.57 43.44 -22.08
N SER A 575 19.34 42.48 -21.54
CA SER A 575 19.92 41.33 -22.25
C SER A 575 20.36 40.25 -21.26
N ARG A 576 20.65 39.05 -21.77
CA ARG A 576 21.23 37.94 -20.99
C ARG A 576 22.76 37.99 -20.86
N ASP A 577 23.41 39.06 -21.32
CA ASP A 577 24.87 39.18 -21.23
C ASP A 577 25.31 39.19 -19.76
N GLY A 578 26.21 38.26 -19.38
CA GLY A 578 26.73 38.10 -18.02
C GLY A 578 25.92 37.19 -17.08
N ILE A 579 24.81 36.62 -17.56
CA ILE A 579 23.94 35.76 -16.74
C ILE A 579 24.64 34.51 -16.24
N GLU A 580 25.48 33.87 -17.07
CA GLU A 580 26.26 32.68 -16.69
C GLU A 580 27.23 32.99 -15.54
N GLU A 581 27.88 34.15 -15.56
CA GLU A 581 28.78 34.59 -14.48
C GLU A 581 27.99 34.87 -13.20
N TYR A 582 26.82 35.51 -13.32
CA TYR A 582 25.92 35.76 -12.19
C TYR A 582 25.46 34.46 -11.54
N LEU A 583 24.90 33.51 -12.30
CA LEU A 583 24.46 32.21 -11.79
C LEU A 583 25.63 31.41 -11.18
N ALA A 584 26.82 31.45 -11.79
CA ALA A 584 28.02 30.83 -11.21
C ALA A 584 28.39 31.42 -9.84
N THR A 585 28.18 32.73 -9.62
CA THR A 585 28.38 33.32 -8.28
C THR A 585 27.36 32.85 -7.25
N LEU A 586 26.12 32.57 -7.68
CA LEU A 586 25.07 32.04 -6.81
C LEU A 586 25.33 30.58 -6.47
N ASP A 587 25.74 29.76 -7.44
CA ASP A 587 26.10 28.35 -7.21
C ASP A 587 27.28 28.23 -6.23
N GLU A 588 28.32 29.05 -6.37
CA GLU A 588 29.44 29.04 -5.42
C GLU A 588 29.00 29.48 -4.01
N ARG A 589 28.08 30.46 -3.90
CA ARG A 589 27.49 30.86 -2.62
C ARG A 589 26.67 29.74 -1.99
N ASP A 590 25.81 29.07 -2.76
CA ASP A 590 25.04 27.91 -2.31
C ASP A 590 25.97 26.79 -1.85
N ARG A 591 26.98 26.46 -2.65
CA ARG A 591 28.01 25.47 -2.36
C ARG A 591 28.70 25.72 -1.02
N ILE A 592 29.15 26.96 -0.76
CA ILE A 592 29.78 27.34 0.51
C ILE A 592 28.80 27.11 1.68
N ARG A 593 27.56 27.59 1.56
CA ARG A 593 26.54 27.43 2.62
C ARG A 593 26.19 25.96 2.87
N ARG A 594 26.02 25.15 1.82
CA ARG A 594 25.76 23.71 1.92
C ARG A 594 26.91 23.02 2.65
N ARG A 595 28.16 23.35 2.27
CA ARG A 595 29.36 22.79 2.92
C ARG A 595 29.40 23.12 4.39
N GLU A 596 29.27 24.38 4.78
CA GLU A 596 29.26 24.80 6.19
C GLU A 596 28.23 24.03 7.01
N ARG A 597 26.97 24.00 6.55
CA ARG A 597 25.87 23.28 7.20
C ARG A 597 26.13 21.78 7.33
N ILE A 598 26.63 21.15 6.27
CA ILE A 598 26.94 19.71 6.27
C ILE A 598 28.01 19.40 7.32
N LEU A 599 29.02 20.24 7.43
CA LEU A 599 30.09 20.05 8.40
C LEU A 599 29.61 20.35 9.83
N GLU A 600 28.69 21.30 10.01
CA GLU A 600 28.01 21.57 11.29
C GLU A 600 27.11 20.41 11.75
N SER A 601 26.59 19.59 10.83
CA SER A 601 25.75 18.42 11.15
C SER A 601 26.54 17.24 11.73
N ARG A 602 27.83 17.44 12.01
CA ARG A 602 28.69 16.43 12.62
C ARG A 602 28.23 16.12 14.04
N VAL A 603 28.20 14.83 14.39
CA VAL A 603 27.80 14.37 15.72
C VAL A 603 29.02 14.09 16.59
N GLU A 604 29.11 14.76 17.74
CA GLU A 604 30.22 14.62 18.70
C GLU A 604 30.04 13.43 19.68
N ALA A 605 28.81 13.14 20.09
CA ALA A 605 28.49 12.00 20.96
C ALA A 605 27.96 10.83 20.11
N ALA A 606 28.87 9.96 19.64
CA ALA A 606 28.54 8.97 18.61
C ALA A 606 28.17 7.58 19.14
N GLY A 607 27.20 6.95 18.49
CA GLY A 607 27.07 5.49 18.45
C GLY A 607 28.10 4.87 17.51
N THR A 608 28.42 3.60 17.75
CA THR A 608 29.11 2.75 16.77
C THR A 608 28.07 2.03 15.92
N TYR A 609 28.49 1.47 14.79
CA TYR A 609 27.65 0.56 14.01
C TYR A 609 27.74 -0.87 14.56
N GLU A 610 26.72 -1.70 14.28
CA GLU A 610 26.75 -3.13 14.65
C GLU A 610 27.73 -3.88 13.72
N PRO A 611 28.64 -4.72 14.24
CA PRO A 611 29.52 -5.51 13.39
C PRO A 611 28.75 -6.44 12.45
N PHE A 612 29.24 -6.61 11.22
CA PHE A 612 28.63 -7.46 10.20
C PHE A 612 29.66 -8.27 9.41
N THR A 613 29.18 -9.36 8.81
CA THR A 613 29.88 -10.13 7.79
C THR A 613 28.89 -10.39 6.66
N LEU A 614 28.93 -9.59 5.60
CA LEU A 614 27.95 -9.63 4.50
C LEU A 614 28.56 -10.15 3.21
N ALA A 615 27.76 -10.82 2.38
CA ALA A 615 28.20 -11.31 1.08
C ALA A 615 28.16 -10.20 0.03
N ARG A 616 29.16 -10.15 -0.85
CA ARG A 616 29.11 -9.45 -2.13
C ARG A 616 28.25 -10.23 -3.12
N LEU A 617 27.91 -9.61 -4.25
CA LEU A 617 27.16 -10.27 -5.33
C LEU A 617 27.86 -11.52 -5.89
N ASP A 618 29.20 -11.55 -5.90
CA ASP A 618 30.00 -12.70 -6.32
C ASP A 618 30.16 -13.80 -5.24
N GLY A 619 29.56 -13.58 -4.05
CA GLY A 619 29.62 -14.49 -2.91
C GLY A 619 30.86 -14.35 -2.01
N GLU A 620 31.78 -13.41 -2.29
CA GLU A 620 32.87 -13.07 -1.37
C GLU A 620 32.30 -12.41 -0.10
N MET A 621 32.75 -12.84 1.08
CA MET A 621 32.31 -12.24 2.34
C MET A 621 33.19 -11.05 2.70
N VAL A 622 32.57 -9.93 3.09
CA VAL A 622 33.23 -8.74 3.62
C VAL A 622 32.94 -8.65 5.11
N ASP A 623 34.01 -8.66 5.92
CA ASP A 623 33.90 -8.48 7.37
C ASP A 623 34.10 -7.01 7.74
N SER A 624 33.22 -6.48 8.58
CA SER A 624 33.31 -5.10 9.06
C SER A 624 34.63 -4.77 9.79
N ALA A 625 35.36 -5.77 10.31
CA ALA A 625 36.70 -5.57 10.87
C ALA A 625 37.73 -5.08 9.83
N GLU A 626 37.47 -5.27 8.53
CA GLU A 626 38.31 -4.73 7.45
C GLU A 626 38.24 -3.20 7.31
N LEU A 627 37.27 -2.59 8.01
CA LEU A 627 37.06 -1.14 8.09
C LEU A 627 37.90 -0.49 9.21
N ASP A 628 38.51 -1.29 10.09
CA ASP A 628 39.28 -0.79 11.24
C ASP A 628 40.42 0.14 10.78
N GLY A 629 40.43 1.35 11.34
CA GLY A 629 41.43 2.37 11.01
C GLY A 629 41.20 3.12 9.70
N LYS A 630 40.15 2.79 8.94
CA LYS A 630 39.73 3.52 7.72
C LYS A 630 38.55 4.44 8.03
N ILE A 631 38.34 5.43 7.15
CA ILE A 631 37.08 6.14 7.09
C ILE A 631 36.12 5.26 6.29
N ALA A 632 34.97 4.87 6.85
CA ALA A 632 34.01 4.03 6.15
C ALA A 632 32.77 4.82 5.75
N VAL A 633 32.31 4.63 4.51
CA VAL A 633 31.05 5.17 3.99
C VAL A 633 30.13 3.99 3.70
N LEU A 634 29.11 3.82 4.54
CA LEU A 634 28.14 2.74 4.45
C LEU A 634 26.84 3.31 3.88
N HIS A 635 26.52 2.94 2.65
CA HIS A 635 25.34 3.43 1.91
C HIS A 635 24.27 2.36 1.84
N PHE A 636 23.07 2.65 2.34
CA PHE A 636 21.94 1.73 2.41
C PHE A 636 20.90 2.09 1.36
N TRP A 637 20.57 1.15 0.48
CA TRP A 637 19.66 1.36 -0.65
C TRP A 637 18.89 0.11 -1.10
N GLY A 638 18.04 0.28 -2.11
CA GLY A 638 17.45 -0.83 -2.86
C GLY A 638 16.89 -0.37 -4.21
N THR A 639 16.78 -1.28 -5.18
CA THR A 639 16.32 -0.96 -6.56
C THR A 639 14.86 -0.50 -6.60
N TRP A 640 14.06 -0.96 -5.65
CA TRP A 640 12.66 -0.58 -5.45
C TRP A 640 12.51 0.83 -4.84
N CYS A 641 13.59 1.43 -4.34
CA CYS A 641 13.60 2.78 -3.76
C CYS A 641 13.89 3.82 -4.84
N GLY A 642 12.83 4.46 -5.35
CA GLY A 642 12.95 5.53 -6.36
C GLY A 642 13.96 6.64 -5.99
N PRO A 643 13.92 7.22 -4.77
CA PRO A 643 14.91 8.20 -4.32
C PRO A 643 16.36 7.69 -4.31
N CYS A 644 16.58 6.39 -4.07
CA CYS A 644 17.89 5.75 -4.09
C CYS A 644 18.42 5.61 -5.52
N VAL A 645 17.57 5.12 -6.44
CA VAL A 645 17.90 4.96 -7.87
C VAL A 645 18.31 6.29 -8.50
N VAL A 646 17.71 7.40 -8.06
CA VAL A 646 18.02 8.75 -8.57
C VAL A 646 19.45 9.20 -8.24
N GLU A 647 20.02 8.82 -7.09
CA GLU A 647 21.37 9.26 -6.68
C GLU A 647 22.50 8.32 -7.10
N MET A 648 22.20 7.11 -7.62
CA MET A 648 23.21 6.12 -8.02
C MET A 648 24.25 6.62 -9.04
N PRO A 649 23.89 7.44 -10.06
CA PRO A 649 24.90 8.00 -10.96
C PRO A 649 25.96 8.87 -10.26
N GLU A 650 25.58 9.60 -9.21
CA GLU A 650 26.53 10.38 -8.41
C GLU A 650 27.28 9.50 -7.41
N TYR A 651 26.63 8.44 -6.89
CA TYR A 651 27.30 7.44 -6.07
C TYR A 651 28.40 6.69 -6.83
N GLN A 652 28.19 6.34 -8.09
CA GLN A 652 29.22 5.76 -8.97
C GLN A 652 30.44 6.68 -9.07
N LYS A 653 30.25 7.98 -9.31
CA LYS A 653 31.36 8.96 -9.35
C LYS A 653 32.11 9.05 -8.02
N PHE A 654 31.37 8.98 -6.90
CA PHE A 654 31.95 8.97 -5.57
C PHE A 654 32.76 7.69 -5.30
N ASP A 655 32.25 6.51 -5.66
CA ASP A 655 32.98 5.24 -5.55
C ASP A 655 34.25 5.27 -6.39
N GLU A 656 34.18 5.69 -7.66
CA GLU A 656 35.35 5.85 -8.54
C GLU A 656 36.44 6.75 -7.94
N ARG A 657 36.04 7.79 -7.19
CA ARG A 657 36.97 8.72 -6.54
C ARG A 657 37.74 8.09 -5.37
N TYR A 658 37.10 7.23 -4.57
CA TYR A 658 37.66 6.72 -3.31
C TYR A 658 37.96 5.21 -3.32
N ARG A 659 37.55 4.45 -4.33
CA ARG A 659 37.76 2.99 -4.44
C ARG A 659 39.22 2.56 -4.30
N ASP A 660 40.14 3.35 -4.86
CA ASP A 660 41.58 3.08 -4.82
C ASP A 660 42.28 3.76 -3.62
N ASP A 661 41.54 4.42 -2.75
CA ASP A 661 42.06 5.13 -1.59
C ASP A 661 42.21 4.17 -0.39
N ALA A 662 43.46 3.91 0.02
CA ALA A 662 43.74 2.98 1.10
C ALA A 662 43.21 3.44 2.48
N GLU A 663 42.87 4.72 2.66
CA GLU A 663 42.34 5.26 3.91
C GLU A 663 40.81 5.30 3.97
N VAL A 664 40.12 5.01 2.86
CA VAL A 664 38.67 5.11 2.74
C VAL A 664 38.08 3.78 2.28
N ALA A 665 36.97 3.35 2.88
CA ALA A 665 36.21 2.19 2.45
C ALA A 665 34.80 2.64 2.07
N VAL A 666 34.43 2.47 0.81
CA VAL A 666 33.09 2.77 0.30
C VAL A 666 32.36 1.45 0.07
N LEU A 667 31.25 1.25 0.78
CA LEU A 667 30.43 0.04 0.69
C LEU A 667 28.97 0.44 0.53
N SER A 668 28.29 -0.15 -0.45
CA SER A 668 26.84 -0.08 -0.54
C SER A 668 26.23 -1.39 -0.04
N ILE A 669 25.08 -1.30 0.62
CA ILE A 669 24.33 -2.41 1.20
C ILE A 669 22.92 -2.34 0.61
N SER A 670 22.57 -3.33 -0.20
CA SER A 670 21.24 -3.45 -0.81
C SER A 670 20.35 -4.37 0.01
N ASN A 671 19.11 -3.95 0.26
CA ASN A 671 18.08 -4.77 0.89
C ASN A 671 17.08 -5.38 -0.11
N ASP A 672 17.47 -5.47 -1.38
CA ASP A 672 16.70 -6.20 -2.38
C ASP A 672 16.61 -7.69 -2.02
N ARG A 673 15.48 -8.32 -2.35
CA ARG A 673 15.19 -9.70 -1.94
C ARG A 673 16.01 -10.77 -2.68
N THR A 674 16.55 -10.43 -3.85
CA THR A 674 17.20 -11.37 -4.76
C THR A 674 18.34 -10.69 -5.49
N ASN A 675 19.50 -11.35 -5.57
CA ASN A 675 20.70 -10.82 -6.25
C ASN A 675 20.44 -10.47 -7.72
N ASP A 676 19.65 -11.28 -8.43
CA ASP A 676 19.37 -11.11 -9.87
C ASP A 676 18.86 -9.70 -10.20
N VAL A 677 18.01 -9.13 -9.33
CA VAL A 677 17.45 -7.78 -9.50
C VAL A 677 18.53 -6.71 -9.38
N ILE A 678 19.49 -6.89 -8.46
CA ILE A 678 20.60 -5.98 -8.26
C ILE A 678 21.56 -6.06 -9.46
N GLU A 679 21.92 -7.27 -9.88
CA GLU A 679 22.83 -7.51 -11.00
C GLU A 679 22.28 -6.93 -12.31
N GLU A 680 20.99 -7.16 -12.59
CA GLU A 680 20.32 -6.60 -13.77
C GLU A 680 20.32 -5.07 -13.72
N TYR A 681 20.02 -4.48 -12.57
CA TYR A 681 20.01 -3.02 -12.41
C TYR A 681 21.41 -2.41 -12.61
N LEU A 682 22.46 -2.98 -12.02
CA LEU A 682 23.83 -2.50 -12.20
C LEU A 682 24.26 -2.61 -13.66
N ALA A 683 24.01 -3.75 -14.30
CA ALA A 683 24.36 -3.97 -15.70
C ALA A 683 23.60 -3.04 -16.66
N LYS A 684 22.31 -2.78 -16.41
CA LYS A 684 21.47 -1.89 -17.23
C LYS A 684 21.96 -0.43 -17.18
N ASN A 685 22.55 -0.01 -16.07
CA ASN A 685 22.95 1.38 -15.83
C ASN A 685 24.48 1.60 -15.90
N ASP A 686 25.25 0.58 -16.32
CA ASP A 686 26.72 0.61 -16.40
C ASP A 686 27.39 0.98 -15.05
N PHE A 687 26.87 0.47 -13.94
CA PHE A 687 27.44 0.65 -12.61
C PHE A 687 28.35 -0.51 -12.21
N ASP A 688 29.45 -0.20 -11.52
CA ASP A 688 30.44 -1.19 -11.09
C ASP A 688 30.88 -1.06 -9.62
N PHE A 689 30.21 -0.20 -8.84
CA PHE A 689 30.46 -0.05 -7.40
C PHE A 689 30.20 -1.35 -6.60
N THR A 690 30.86 -1.50 -5.45
CA THR A 690 30.68 -2.70 -4.61
C THR A 690 29.31 -2.71 -3.93
N VAL A 691 28.57 -3.81 -4.07
CA VAL A 691 27.31 -4.05 -3.37
C VAL A 691 27.42 -5.26 -2.44
N LEU A 692 27.03 -5.05 -1.18
CA LEU A 692 26.81 -6.07 -0.17
C LEU A 692 25.32 -6.39 -0.11
N VAL A 693 25.00 -7.68 0.01
CA VAL A 693 23.64 -8.20 0.12
C VAL A 693 23.24 -8.24 1.59
N ASP A 694 22.12 -7.60 1.92
CA ASP A 694 21.58 -7.59 3.27
C ASP A 694 21.12 -8.98 3.73
N ASP A 695 21.48 -9.36 4.95
CA ASP A 695 21.08 -10.59 5.64
C ASP A 695 20.20 -10.31 6.88
N ASP A 696 19.33 -9.31 6.75
CA ASP A 696 18.62 -8.60 7.83
C ASP A 696 19.50 -7.66 8.67
N TYR A 697 20.77 -7.45 8.29
CA TYR A 697 21.66 -6.49 8.94
C TYR A 697 21.06 -5.08 9.00
N VAL A 698 20.48 -4.59 7.92
CA VAL A 698 19.82 -3.27 7.86
C VAL A 698 18.82 -3.10 9.01
N THR A 699 18.00 -4.13 9.23
CA THR A 699 16.98 -4.12 10.29
C THR A 699 17.62 -4.12 11.67
N ARG A 700 18.63 -4.98 11.90
CA ARG A 700 19.36 -5.04 13.18
C ARG A 700 20.09 -3.73 13.49
N ALA A 701 20.67 -3.13 12.46
CA ALA A 701 21.37 -1.84 12.50
C ALA A 701 20.43 -0.63 12.68
N GLY A 702 19.11 -0.84 12.69
CA GLY A 702 18.10 0.21 12.95
C GLY A 702 17.86 1.16 11.78
N VAL A 703 18.29 0.82 10.56
CA VAL A 703 18.05 1.65 9.37
C VAL A 703 16.60 1.47 8.93
N SER A 704 15.81 2.56 8.99
CA SER A 704 14.37 2.54 8.71
C SER A 704 13.91 3.53 7.63
N ALA A 705 14.85 4.28 7.04
CA ALA A 705 14.62 5.25 5.98
C ALA A 705 15.63 5.07 4.83
N TRP A 706 15.22 5.41 3.61
CA TRP A 706 15.97 5.13 2.39
C TRP A 706 16.00 6.36 1.44
N PRO A 707 17.14 6.65 0.79
CA PRO A 707 18.47 6.12 1.10
C PRO A 707 18.95 6.63 2.47
N THR A 708 19.86 5.88 3.10
CA THR A 708 20.60 6.32 4.29
C THR A 708 22.09 6.11 4.06
N THR A 709 22.94 7.03 4.51
CA THR A 709 24.40 6.87 4.45
C THR A 709 25.05 7.25 5.76
N TRP A 710 25.91 6.37 6.27
CA TRP A 710 26.73 6.61 7.45
C TRP A 710 28.17 6.91 7.06
N PHE A 711 28.74 7.92 7.71
CA PHE A 711 30.16 8.26 7.59
C PHE A 711 30.84 7.97 8.92
N VAL A 712 31.69 6.98 8.91
CA VAL A 712 32.35 6.41 10.08
C VAL A 712 33.81 6.84 10.10
N ASP A 713 34.29 7.31 11.24
CA ASP A 713 35.69 7.68 11.41
C ASP A 713 36.62 6.48 11.63
N ARG A 714 37.93 6.73 11.66
CA ARG A 714 38.97 5.68 11.84
C ARG A 714 38.91 4.95 13.19
N LYS A 715 38.10 5.45 14.14
CA LYS A 715 37.89 4.85 15.46
C LYS A 715 36.59 4.03 15.50
N GLY A 716 35.85 3.94 14.40
CA GLY A 716 34.62 3.16 14.29
C GLY A 716 33.35 3.91 14.71
N TYR A 717 33.42 5.24 14.90
CA TYR A 717 32.26 6.02 15.31
C TYR A 717 31.54 6.65 14.12
N ILE A 718 30.21 6.61 14.11
CA ILE A 718 29.40 7.31 13.13
C ILE A 718 29.45 8.81 13.44
N ARG A 719 29.98 9.62 12.50
CA ARG A 719 30.15 11.08 12.65
C ARG A 719 29.17 11.90 11.84
N PHE A 720 28.70 11.34 10.71
CA PHE A 720 27.62 11.93 9.93
C PHE A 720 26.62 10.85 9.54
N VAL A 721 25.34 11.23 9.53
CA VAL A 721 24.24 10.45 8.99
C VAL A 721 23.53 11.30 7.95
N LYS A 722 23.42 10.81 6.72
CA LYS A 722 22.59 11.41 5.67
C LYS A 722 21.37 10.54 5.47
N ILE A 723 20.18 11.11 5.66
CA ILE A 723 18.90 10.47 5.35
C ILE A 723 18.28 11.17 4.13
N GLY A 724 17.68 10.38 3.23
CA GLY A 724 17.06 10.84 1.99
C GLY A 724 18.07 11.16 0.89
N THR A 725 17.57 11.46 -0.31
CA THR A 725 18.39 11.68 -1.51
C THR A 725 19.39 12.82 -1.36
N ALA A 726 20.57 12.68 -1.98
CA ALA A 726 21.54 13.75 -2.22
C ALA A 726 21.76 13.94 -3.73
N LEU A 727 21.43 15.11 -4.27
CA LEU A 727 21.52 15.38 -5.71
C LEU A 727 22.93 15.75 -6.19
N LYS A 728 23.75 16.31 -5.30
CA LYS A 728 25.18 16.59 -5.52
C LYS A 728 26.02 15.64 -4.64
N LEU A 729 25.73 14.33 -4.71
CA LEU A 729 26.22 13.33 -3.75
C LEU A 729 27.75 13.25 -3.71
N ASP A 730 28.44 13.14 -4.86
CA ASP A 730 29.91 13.03 -4.89
C ASP A 730 30.57 14.17 -4.12
N GLU A 731 30.12 15.40 -4.37
CA GLU A 731 30.61 16.58 -3.69
C GLU A 731 30.30 16.58 -2.18
N GLU A 732 29.03 16.38 -1.82
CA GLU A 732 28.58 16.44 -0.43
C GLU A 732 29.18 15.34 0.43
N PHE A 733 29.37 14.15 -0.12
CA PHE A 733 29.97 13.02 0.56
C PHE A 733 31.48 13.23 0.69
N SER A 734 32.13 13.76 -0.34
CA SER A 734 33.54 14.11 -0.31
C SER A 734 33.86 15.09 0.81
N TRP A 735 33.03 16.12 1.04
CA TRP A 735 33.26 17.05 2.15
C TRP A 735 33.27 16.37 3.53
N ARG A 736 32.41 15.35 3.73
CA ARG A 736 32.36 14.58 4.98
C ARG A 736 33.59 13.72 5.14
N VAL A 737 34.00 13.01 4.08
CA VAL A 737 35.23 12.19 4.09
C VAL A 737 36.46 13.03 4.40
N GLU A 738 36.64 14.15 3.70
CA GLU A 738 37.79 15.03 3.90
C GLU A 738 37.80 15.67 5.31
N ALA A 739 36.64 16.03 5.86
CA ALA A 739 36.56 16.50 7.24
C ALA A 739 36.98 15.45 8.28
N LEU A 740 36.69 14.15 8.03
CA LEU A 740 37.16 13.05 8.88
C LEU A 740 38.66 12.75 8.69
N ARG A 741 39.19 13.08 7.51
CA ARG A 741 40.61 12.92 7.17
C ARG A 741 41.49 13.95 7.86
N GLU A 742 41.07 15.22 7.85
CA GLU A 742 41.80 16.34 8.46
C GLU A 742 42.00 16.13 9.97
N GLU A 743 41.02 15.57 10.68
CA GLU A 743 41.10 15.24 12.11
C GLU A 743 42.27 14.32 12.45
N ALA A 744 42.61 13.37 11.58
CA ALA A 744 43.68 12.43 11.82
C ALA A 744 45.09 13.04 11.66
N THR A 745 45.20 14.16 10.93
CA THR A 745 46.48 14.87 10.71
C THR A 745 46.75 15.96 11.74
N GLY A 746 45.72 16.40 12.47
CA GLY A 746 45.83 17.34 13.58
C GLY A 746 45.88 16.64 14.94
N SER A 747 47.07 16.41 15.49
CA SER A 747 47.24 16.27 16.95
C SER A 747 48.68 16.53 17.39
N PRO A 748 48.90 17.07 18.61
CA PRO A 748 47.93 17.21 19.71
C PRO A 748 47.36 18.63 19.88
#